data_AF-A0A0V0ZD63-F1
#
_entry.id   AF-A0A0V0ZD63-F1
#
_cell.length_a   1.000
_cell.length_b   1.000
_cell.length_c   1.000
_cell.angle_alpha   90.00
_cell.angle_beta   90.00
_cell.angle_gamma   90.00
#
_symmetry.space_group_name_H-M   'P 1'
#
loop_
_entity.id
_entity.type
_entity.pdbx_description
1 polymer ?
#
loop_
_entity_poly.entity_id
_entity_poly.type
_entity_poly.pdbx_seq_one_letter_code
_entity_poly.pdbx_strand_id
1 'polypeptide(L)'
;MNRKPLVALLDGRDCTYEMPILKDVATVAFCDAQSTSEVHERVLNEAFGALLWHGMSLNRDDLLQYKALKVIVRIGSDVDNIDIKAAGDLGITVCNVPGIDVEEVADSTLCLILNLYRRTYWLANAVSNGKHIFGPEMIREAASGTVRIRGQTLGIVGFGCVGTAVALRAKVFGFNVIFYDPTVADGTDKVFNIKQMSSLNELLAQADCITLHCPLTPNSYHMINESSIMQMKQNAMIVNVSRGALVDEIALARALRTGRIRSAALDVFEFDQQNPAFGHFADVRNLIRTPHCSWYSEEACREMREAAAHEIRRAITGTIPDDLRNCVNRKFLVLSNSAEHLNFVRKSVDLGIPFNPFSARGDGLNGVGLPGSNLLPYPPTYLNVGGPQVPVTMSFPNLVGNAEAAAMTVGSMAKRSRPPSAMSANVNIPSRSHQHLQQALSSPAPTISAPPPTPTPTPPATALASTLAATLAAPPTTPTSSLSALLPMLQSGVCSNSRNSPTPKSPDSNQVDSVSSAEIAVALRLLCVKWKAFTHTHTDTKMSLAIVICILVIGFSLLWWTCRGGGKSPPGPFGLPIVGYMPWLGSKMNLTLTKLWEQYGDVYSIRVGSRQLVVVNGQRAIRGALATNDHFAGRPDFFTFRLVAGFDDFSPAYKRRKKLILKAMAMFTNRRRAELESVAAKAVGFLMAELKHAAGKPVDPKKPLYRAVCTIMGYVCYGQHFDKDSAEVGRILETADEFARTARFGVLCDYIPWASWLVRKQVAKFVDLLRRIRAYSDQLTEQHVRTYDQENLRDVTDFFYKISTTQVEDGDDDGKEYDRDMLKGLSGSLFGAGFGTIALTLQWAIMLMAKYPQWQGRVRQELDDQIGLDHHHQLVWSDRGKLPLTMATLCEVYRYSSISPLAIVHKATKDCQLCGYEIAEGTPVLFNLYSAHRDRTVFDRVDEFDPGRFLHEDGSLDPTKADLIMPYSLGRRRCGGELVARFEIFIFFASLIQRCIIQEDALNKLDLNNYICTLALHPKPFKVIFLSRTGEW
;
A
#
# COMPACT_ATOMS: atom_id res chain seq x y z
N MET A 1 48.41 -18.41 6.48
CA MET A 1 47.06 -18.08 6.99
C MET A 1 46.90 -16.58 6.90
N ASN A 2 45.83 -16.05 6.29
CA ASN A 2 45.60 -14.61 6.31
C ASN A 2 45.13 -14.19 7.70
N ARG A 3 45.83 -13.23 8.31
CA ARG A 3 45.48 -12.63 9.59
C ARG A 3 44.23 -11.77 9.39
N LYS A 4 43.16 -12.02 10.16
CA LYS A 4 41.91 -11.24 10.04
C LYS A 4 42.18 -9.77 10.37
N PRO A 5 41.59 -8.81 9.61
CA PRO A 5 41.70 -7.38 9.91
C PRO A 5 41.20 -7.08 11.33
N LEU A 6 41.82 -6.09 11.97
CA LEU A 6 41.39 -5.59 13.27
C LEU A 6 40.28 -4.56 13.08
N VAL A 7 39.21 -4.69 13.87
CA VAL A 7 38.14 -3.70 14.03
C VAL A 7 38.10 -3.28 15.49
N ALA A 8 38.01 -1.98 15.76
CA ALA A 8 37.95 -1.45 17.13
C ALA A 8 36.68 -0.61 17.34
N LEU A 9 35.94 -0.89 18.41
CA LEU A 9 34.97 0.05 19.00
C LEU A 9 35.73 0.98 19.93
N LEU A 10 35.78 2.28 19.63
CA LEU A 10 36.72 3.21 20.27
C LEU A 10 36.25 3.77 21.62
N ASP A 11 34.95 4.03 21.77
CA ASP A 11 34.30 4.61 22.94
C ASP A 11 33.16 3.71 23.47
N GLY A 12 33.45 2.41 23.62
CA GLY A 12 32.46 1.41 24.05
C GLY A 12 33.04 0.27 24.90
N ARG A 13 32.27 -0.16 25.90
CA ARG A 13 32.72 -1.04 27.01
C ARG A 13 32.71 -2.54 26.74
N ASP A 14 32.16 -2.95 25.61
CA ASP A 14 31.98 -4.35 25.25
C ASP A 14 31.86 -4.48 23.72
N CYS A 15 31.91 -5.71 23.18
CA CYS A 15 31.68 -5.98 21.74
C CYS A 15 30.61 -7.06 21.51
N THR A 16 29.59 -7.11 22.39
CA THR A 16 28.60 -8.20 22.50
C THR A 16 27.77 -8.41 21.25
N TYR A 17 27.48 -7.33 20.51
CA TYR A 17 26.65 -7.36 19.30
C TYR A 17 27.50 -7.38 18.01
N GLU A 18 28.66 -6.72 18.05
CA GLU A 18 29.62 -6.64 16.96
C GLU A 18 30.33 -7.97 16.73
N MET A 19 30.78 -8.63 17.81
CA MET A 19 31.55 -9.87 17.73
C MET A 19 30.76 -11.02 17.06
N PRO A 20 29.47 -11.28 17.37
CA PRO A 20 28.66 -12.25 16.62
C PRO A 20 28.60 -12.01 15.11
N ILE A 21 28.57 -10.74 14.68
CA ILE A 21 28.43 -10.30 13.27
C ILE A 21 29.77 -10.27 12.52
N LEU A 22 30.88 -10.06 13.23
CA LEU A 22 32.21 -9.84 12.64
C LEU A 22 33.23 -10.98 12.87
N LYS A 23 33.03 -11.88 13.84
CA LYS A 23 33.98 -12.94 14.23
C LYS A 23 34.51 -13.82 13.10
N ASP A 24 33.77 -14.01 12.02
CA ASP A 24 34.20 -14.80 10.86
C ASP A 24 35.09 -14.00 9.91
N VAL A 25 34.88 -12.68 9.77
CA VAL A 25 35.62 -11.80 8.85
C VAL A 25 36.74 -10.98 9.50
N ALA A 26 36.63 -10.66 10.79
CA ALA A 26 37.51 -9.73 11.51
C ALA A 26 37.95 -10.27 12.88
N THR A 27 38.92 -9.58 13.49
CA THR A 27 39.16 -9.61 14.94
C THR A 27 38.55 -8.34 15.52
N VAL A 28 37.60 -8.45 16.45
CA VAL A 28 37.00 -7.27 17.11
C VAL A 28 37.68 -7.00 18.44
N ALA A 29 38.02 -5.74 18.69
CA ALA A 29 38.43 -5.19 19.97
C ALA A 29 37.48 -4.06 20.38
N PHE A 30 37.52 -3.69 21.66
CA PHE A 30 36.83 -2.51 22.20
C PHE A 30 37.79 -1.72 23.09
N CYS A 31 37.51 -0.43 23.24
CA CYS A 31 38.20 0.52 24.09
C CYS A 31 37.13 1.39 24.77
N ASP A 32 37.30 1.70 26.06
CA ASP A 32 36.47 2.67 26.79
C ASP A 32 37.19 4.03 26.79
N ALA A 33 37.60 4.50 25.60
CA ALA A 33 38.39 5.72 25.45
C ALA A 33 37.50 6.95 25.28
N GLN A 34 37.97 8.09 25.78
CA GLN A 34 37.41 9.42 25.53
C GLN A 34 38.28 10.24 24.56
N SER A 35 39.54 9.85 24.39
CA SER A 35 40.51 10.52 23.51
C SER A 35 41.42 9.54 22.77
N THR A 36 41.97 9.95 21.63
CA THR A 36 42.91 9.12 20.83
C THR A 36 44.16 8.72 21.63
N SER A 37 44.57 9.53 22.61
CA SER A 37 45.67 9.24 23.55
C SER A 37 45.40 8.05 24.48
N GLU A 38 44.15 7.64 24.68
CA GLU A 38 43.77 6.44 25.45
C GLU A 38 43.66 5.19 24.56
N VAL A 39 43.66 5.35 23.23
CA VAL A 39 43.56 4.25 22.27
C VAL A 39 44.90 3.52 22.19
N HIS A 40 44.90 2.25 22.61
CA HIS A 40 46.09 1.40 22.64
C HIS A 40 46.83 1.36 21.28
N GLU A 41 48.15 1.56 21.26
CA GLU A 41 48.97 1.77 20.06
C GLU A 41 48.72 0.74 18.93
N ARG A 42 48.51 -0.53 19.29
CA ARG A 42 48.15 -1.60 18.33
C ARG A 42 46.87 -1.31 17.52
N VAL A 43 45.88 -0.61 18.08
CA VAL A 43 44.67 -0.19 17.36
C VAL A 43 45.03 0.92 16.35
N LEU A 44 45.78 1.94 16.77
CA LEU A 44 46.27 3.00 15.89
C LEU A 44 47.11 2.43 14.72
N ASN A 45 47.92 1.41 14.98
CA ASN A 45 48.78 0.75 14.00
C ASN A 45 48.07 -0.27 13.10
N GLU A 46 47.15 -1.10 13.61
CA GLU A 46 46.60 -2.28 12.89
C GLU A 46 45.12 -2.19 12.52
N ALA A 47 44.33 -1.24 13.05
CA ALA A 47 42.89 -1.22 12.81
C ALA A 47 42.54 -0.83 11.37
N PHE A 48 41.81 -1.71 10.68
CA PHE A 48 41.23 -1.47 9.36
C PHE A 48 39.91 -0.68 9.46
N GLY A 49 39.12 -0.98 10.49
CA GLY A 49 37.82 -0.38 10.72
C GLY A 49 37.66 0.13 12.16
N ALA A 50 37.04 1.30 12.31
CA ALA A 50 36.64 1.85 13.59
C ALA A 50 35.12 1.97 13.70
N LEU A 51 34.60 1.65 14.87
CA LEU A 51 33.26 1.97 15.32
C LEU A 51 33.38 3.02 16.43
N LEU A 52 32.51 4.04 16.43
CA LEU A 52 32.41 4.98 17.54
C LEU A 52 30.99 5.52 17.71
N TRP A 53 30.67 5.95 18.92
CA TRP A 53 29.45 6.67 19.26
C TRP A 53 29.69 8.18 19.08
N HIS A 54 29.51 8.93 20.17
CA HIS A 54 29.60 10.37 20.27
C HIS A 54 30.43 10.81 21.49
N GLY A 55 31.03 9.86 22.24
CA GLY A 55 31.82 10.16 23.43
C GLY A 55 33.24 10.60 23.08
N MET A 56 33.79 10.03 22.01
CA MET A 56 35.08 10.42 21.45
C MET A 56 34.90 11.25 20.17
N SER A 57 35.78 12.24 19.98
CA SER A 57 35.88 13.04 18.75
C SER A 57 37.18 12.70 17.99
N LEU A 58 37.15 12.87 16.66
CA LEU A 58 38.25 12.58 15.74
C LEU A 58 38.50 13.78 14.82
N ASN A 59 39.44 14.64 15.18
CA ASN A 59 39.93 15.74 14.35
C ASN A 59 41.03 15.24 13.37
N ARG A 60 41.61 16.15 12.57
CA ARG A 60 42.66 15.80 11.59
C ARG A 60 43.89 15.14 12.22
N ASP A 61 44.34 15.62 13.36
CA ASP A 61 45.55 15.13 14.04
C ASP A 61 45.28 13.83 14.81
N ASP A 62 44.03 13.57 15.21
CA ASP A 62 43.59 12.24 15.64
C ASP A 62 43.64 11.23 14.49
N LEU A 63 43.04 11.58 13.34
CA LEU A 63 42.98 10.71 12.17
C LEU A 63 44.37 10.40 11.59
N LEU A 64 45.32 11.31 11.70
CA LEU A 64 46.72 11.12 11.29
C LEU A 64 47.48 10.08 12.15
N GLN A 65 47.01 9.75 13.35
CA GLN A 65 47.64 8.71 14.19
C GLN A 65 47.31 7.29 13.72
N TYR A 66 46.23 7.11 12.93
CA TYR A 66 45.79 5.81 12.43
C TYR A 66 46.50 5.43 11.12
N LYS A 67 47.34 4.40 11.15
CA LYS A 67 48.20 3.99 10.01
C LYS A 67 47.53 3.03 9.02
N ALA A 68 46.53 2.27 9.47
CA ALA A 68 45.88 1.22 8.69
C ALA A 68 44.38 1.44 8.41
N LEU A 69 43.79 2.51 8.97
CA LEU A 69 42.35 2.74 8.97
C LEU A 69 41.81 3.05 7.57
N LYS A 70 40.69 2.41 7.20
CA LYS A 70 40.02 2.57 5.91
C LYS A 70 38.54 2.87 6.01
N VAL A 71 37.89 2.47 7.11
CA VAL A 71 36.49 2.77 7.37
C VAL A 71 36.26 3.20 8.82
N ILE A 72 35.43 4.22 9.00
CA ILE A 72 34.87 4.66 10.28
C ILE A 72 33.35 4.56 10.13
N VAL A 73 32.66 3.91 11.08
CA VAL A 73 31.19 3.94 11.14
C VAL A 73 30.77 4.54 12.47
N ARG A 74 30.11 5.72 12.39
CA ARG A 74 29.47 6.34 13.55
C ARG A 74 28.18 5.58 13.85
N ILE A 75 28.05 5.09 15.07
CA ILE A 75 26.87 4.41 15.56
C ILE A 75 25.79 5.46 15.82
N GLY A 76 24.89 5.63 14.85
CA GLY A 76 23.76 6.57 14.88
C GLY A 76 23.79 7.63 13.78
N SER A 77 22.88 8.60 13.89
CA SER A 77 22.41 9.40 12.76
C SER A 77 23.38 10.45 12.17
N ASP A 78 24.30 11.00 12.96
CA ASP A 78 25.13 12.14 12.54
C ASP A 78 26.64 11.90 12.74
N VAL A 79 27.48 12.84 12.29
CA VAL A 79 28.95 12.67 12.20
C VAL A 79 29.75 13.88 12.68
N ASP A 80 29.14 14.78 13.46
CA ASP A 80 29.73 16.08 13.85
C ASP A 80 31.01 15.94 14.71
N ASN A 81 31.18 14.78 15.37
CA ASN A 81 32.37 14.43 16.14
C ASN A 81 33.52 13.87 15.27
N ILE A 82 33.42 13.92 13.94
CA ILE A 82 34.43 13.41 13.01
C ILE A 82 34.73 14.48 11.96
N ASP A 83 36.00 14.84 11.74
CA ASP A 83 36.39 15.63 10.57
C ASP A 83 36.29 14.75 9.30
N ILE A 84 35.07 14.68 8.76
CA ILE A 84 34.76 13.92 7.55
C ILE A 84 35.54 14.41 6.31
N LYS A 85 36.04 15.65 6.31
CA LYS A 85 36.88 16.17 5.24
C LYS A 85 38.31 15.64 5.41
N ALA A 86 38.92 15.77 6.59
CA ALA A 86 40.24 15.20 6.85
C ALA A 86 40.26 13.68 6.65
N ALA A 87 39.24 12.96 7.10
CA ALA A 87 39.09 11.54 6.81
C ALA A 87 39.09 11.27 5.29
N GLY A 88 38.35 12.07 4.51
CA GLY A 88 38.33 11.98 3.05
C GLY A 88 39.67 12.30 2.38
N ASP A 89 40.36 13.36 2.84
CA ASP A 89 41.71 13.73 2.40
C ASP A 89 42.73 12.60 2.65
N LEU A 90 42.53 11.81 3.71
CA LEU A 90 43.36 10.66 4.11
C LEU A 90 42.92 9.33 3.48
N GLY A 91 41.88 9.33 2.63
CA GLY A 91 41.33 8.11 2.03
C GLY A 91 40.59 7.18 3.01
N ILE A 92 40.19 7.71 4.18
CA ILE A 92 39.39 7.01 5.19
C ILE A 92 37.92 7.28 4.89
N THR A 93 37.14 6.22 4.69
CA THR A 93 35.69 6.35 4.45
C THR A 93 34.94 6.50 5.76
N VAL A 94 34.02 7.46 5.84
CA VAL A 94 33.12 7.65 6.99
C VAL A 94 31.69 7.29 6.61
N CYS A 95 31.03 6.49 7.44
CA CYS A 95 29.61 6.13 7.33
C CYS A 95 28.87 6.39 8.64
N ASN A 96 27.53 6.46 8.57
CA ASN A 96 26.63 6.62 9.71
C ASN A 96 25.47 5.61 9.67
N VAL A 97 24.70 5.53 10.76
CA VAL A 97 23.53 4.66 10.90
C VAL A 97 22.29 5.52 11.23
N PRO A 98 21.68 6.18 10.22
CA PRO A 98 20.57 7.08 10.44
C PRO A 98 19.22 6.37 10.57
N GLY A 99 18.35 6.93 11.41
CA GLY A 99 16.90 6.68 11.35
C GLY A 99 16.36 5.55 12.23
N ILE A 100 17.20 4.90 13.05
CA ILE A 100 16.76 3.86 14.00
C ILE A 100 16.15 4.50 15.24
N ASP A 101 16.80 5.54 15.76
CA ASP A 101 16.50 6.27 17.01
C ASP A 101 15.33 7.29 16.91
N VAL A 102 14.57 7.28 15.82
CA VAL A 102 13.59 8.34 15.50
C VAL A 102 12.40 8.34 16.46
N GLU A 103 11.93 7.17 16.89
CA GLU A 103 10.76 7.06 17.75
C GLU A 103 11.13 7.39 19.21
N GLU A 104 12.29 6.89 19.68
CA GLU A 104 12.91 7.19 20.96
C GLU A 104 13.12 8.69 21.16
N VAL A 105 13.81 9.37 20.21
CA VAL A 105 14.07 10.81 20.33
C VAL A 105 12.75 11.59 20.32
N ALA A 106 11.75 11.15 19.54
CA ALA A 106 10.46 11.83 19.48
C ALA A 106 9.62 11.68 20.77
N ASP A 107 9.60 10.49 21.39
CA ASP A 107 8.91 10.26 22.66
C ASP A 107 9.67 10.90 23.83
N SER A 108 11.00 10.85 23.84
CA SER A 108 11.84 11.55 24.82
C SER A 108 11.63 13.07 24.77
N THR A 109 11.67 13.67 23.57
CA THR A 109 11.36 15.09 23.35
C THR A 109 10.01 15.45 23.94
N LEU A 110 8.98 14.66 23.65
CA LEU A 110 7.63 14.97 24.10
C LEU A 110 7.44 14.72 25.60
N CYS A 111 8.19 13.77 26.20
CA CYS A 111 8.29 13.61 27.65
C CYS A 111 8.90 14.86 28.31
N LEU A 112 9.96 15.44 27.74
CA LEU A 112 10.55 16.70 28.21
C LEU A 112 9.57 17.87 28.10
N ILE A 113 8.89 18.03 26.95
CA ILE A 113 7.82 19.04 26.76
C ILE A 113 6.71 18.87 27.81
N LEU A 114 6.19 17.65 27.99
CA LEU A 114 5.11 17.38 28.96
C LEU A 114 5.56 17.68 30.40
N ASN A 115 6.81 17.40 30.77
CA ASN A 115 7.37 17.78 32.06
C ASN A 115 7.47 19.30 32.24
N LEU A 116 7.90 20.05 31.22
CA LEU A 116 7.94 21.53 31.26
C LEU A 116 6.54 22.13 31.45
N TYR A 117 5.53 21.57 30.78
CA TYR A 117 4.14 22.03 30.88
C TYR A 117 3.44 21.64 32.19
N ARG A 118 3.72 20.43 32.72
CA ARG A 118 2.98 19.84 33.86
C ARG A 118 3.74 19.80 35.18
N ARG A 119 5.02 20.19 35.20
CA ARG A 119 5.93 20.24 36.36
C ARG A 119 6.08 18.94 37.14
N THR A 120 5.79 17.80 36.52
CA THR A 120 5.83 16.46 37.14
C THR A 120 7.19 16.12 37.76
N TYR A 121 8.29 16.40 37.08
CA TYR A 121 9.65 16.27 37.62
C TYR A 121 9.87 17.07 38.92
N TRP A 122 9.58 18.38 38.92
CA TRP A 122 9.77 19.24 40.09
C TRP A 122 8.84 18.84 41.26
N LEU A 123 7.60 18.45 40.98
CA LEU A 123 6.66 17.97 41.99
C LEU A 123 7.13 16.66 42.64
N ALA A 124 7.55 15.68 41.85
CA ALA A 124 8.09 14.42 42.35
C ALA A 124 9.36 14.68 43.19
N ASN A 125 10.30 15.46 42.67
CA ASN A 125 11.53 15.81 43.37
C ASN A 125 11.27 16.58 44.68
N ALA A 126 10.27 17.48 44.71
CA ALA A 126 9.88 18.18 45.94
C ALA A 126 9.41 17.21 47.03
N VAL A 127 8.53 16.26 46.68
CA VAL A 127 8.03 15.25 47.63
C VAL A 127 9.14 14.30 48.08
N SER A 128 10.01 13.83 47.17
CA SER A 128 11.16 12.98 47.50
C SER A 128 12.17 13.67 48.45
N ASN A 129 12.31 14.99 48.36
CA ASN A 129 13.10 15.81 49.30
C ASN A 129 12.30 16.22 50.56
N GLY A 130 11.27 15.47 50.93
CA GLY A 130 10.52 15.65 52.19
C GLY A 130 9.58 16.85 52.25
N LYS A 131 9.31 17.55 51.13
CA LYS A 131 8.32 18.64 51.14
C LYS A 131 6.90 18.09 51.17
N HIS A 132 6.25 18.22 52.33
CA HIS A 132 4.82 18.02 52.45
C HIS A 132 4.07 19.11 51.66
N ILE A 133 3.40 18.71 50.58
CA ILE A 133 2.59 19.61 49.73
C ILE A 133 1.12 19.21 49.91
N PHE A 134 0.31 20.11 50.47
CA PHE A 134 -1.13 19.88 50.65
C PHE A 134 -1.95 21.13 50.27
N GLY A 135 -3.16 20.92 49.75
CA GLY A 135 -4.04 21.99 49.31
C GLY A 135 -3.57 22.72 48.03
N PRO A 136 -4.42 23.60 47.46
CA PRO A 136 -4.16 24.22 46.16
C PRO A 136 -3.04 25.26 46.18
N GLU A 137 -2.77 25.92 47.32
CA GLU A 137 -1.76 26.99 47.40
C GLU A 137 -0.34 26.44 47.37
N MET A 138 -0.03 25.42 48.17
CA MET A 138 1.28 24.74 48.13
C MET A 138 1.52 24.06 46.76
N ILE A 139 0.46 23.58 46.11
CA ILE A 139 0.53 23.06 44.73
C ILE A 139 0.83 24.19 43.73
N ARG A 140 0.21 25.38 43.87
CA ARG A 140 0.50 26.56 43.03
C ARG A 140 1.97 26.98 43.14
N GLU A 141 2.54 26.92 44.34
CA GLU A 141 3.94 27.25 44.59
C GLU A 141 4.90 26.19 44.05
N ALA A 142 4.69 24.91 44.41
CA ALA A 142 5.55 23.81 43.99
C ALA A 142 5.46 23.50 42.48
N ALA A 143 4.32 23.77 41.85
CA ALA A 143 4.09 23.61 40.40
C ALA A 143 4.05 24.96 39.65
N SER A 144 4.71 26.00 40.17
CA SER A 144 4.67 27.34 39.57
C SER A 144 5.04 27.34 38.09
N GLY A 145 4.31 28.13 37.31
CA GLY A 145 4.46 28.19 35.85
C GLY A 145 3.94 26.98 35.07
N THR A 146 3.22 26.04 35.69
CA THR A 146 2.41 25.00 35.01
C THR A 146 1.39 25.63 34.06
N VAL A 147 1.14 25.01 32.90
CA VAL A 147 0.24 25.54 31.86
C VAL A 147 -0.61 24.45 31.19
N ARG A 148 -1.77 24.87 30.65
CA ARG A 148 -2.63 24.02 29.83
C ARG A 148 -2.03 23.87 28.43
N ILE A 149 -1.77 22.64 28.02
CA ILE A 149 -1.20 22.31 26.69
C ILE A 149 -2.16 22.65 25.53
N ARG A 150 -3.45 22.29 25.66
CA ARG A 150 -4.43 22.46 24.57
C ARG A 150 -4.58 23.93 24.20
N GLY A 151 -4.26 24.26 22.95
CA GLY A 151 -4.30 25.62 22.39
C GLY A 151 -2.97 26.37 22.42
N GLN A 152 -1.90 25.80 22.98
CA GLN A 152 -0.55 26.36 22.91
C GLN A 152 0.11 26.05 21.57
N THR A 153 1.01 26.91 21.12
CA THR A 153 1.77 26.72 19.88
C THR A 153 3.12 26.06 20.16
N LEU A 154 3.35 24.90 19.54
CA LEU A 154 4.66 24.23 19.50
C LEU A 154 5.36 24.57 18.18
N GLY A 155 6.50 25.24 18.27
CA GLY A 155 7.39 25.51 17.15
C GLY A 155 8.48 24.44 17.02
N ILE A 156 8.60 23.86 15.83
CA ILE A 156 9.57 22.80 15.51
C ILE A 156 10.62 23.35 14.55
N VAL A 157 11.89 23.31 14.94
CA VAL A 157 13.01 23.78 14.10
C VAL A 157 13.77 22.55 13.60
N GLY A 158 13.78 22.33 12.29
CA GLY A 158 14.14 21.04 11.69
C GLY A 158 12.92 20.11 11.65
N PHE A 159 12.52 19.69 10.44
CA PHE A 159 11.27 18.97 10.17
C PHE A 159 11.48 17.66 9.39
N GLY A 160 12.71 17.12 9.43
CA GLY A 160 13.00 15.74 9.05
C GLY A 160 12.31 14.70 9.95
N CYS A 161 12.80 13.46 9.92
CA CYS A 161 12.15 12.30 10.56
C CYS A 161 11.72 12.54 12.02
N VAL A 162 12.63 13.02 12.87
CA VAL A 162 12.35 13.28 14.30
C VAL A 162 11.36 14.44 14.47
N GLY A 163 11.58 15.58 13.82
CA GLY A 163 10.69 16.74 13.90
C GLY A 163 9.26 16.41 13.46
N THR A 164 9.11 15.63 12.39
CA THR A 164 7.82 15.09 11.93
C THR A 164 7.19 14.15 12.97
N ALA A 165 7.96 13.22 13.55
CA ALA A 165 7.46 12.28 14.55
C ALA A 165 6.99 12.99 15.84
N VAL A 166 7.71 14.01 16.30
CA VAL A 166 7.32 14.90 17.40
C VAL A 166 6.04 15.66 17.06
N ALA A 167 5.95 16.23 15.85
CA ALA A 167 4.81 17.02 15.40
C ALA A 167 3.49 16.22 15.40
N LEU A 168 3.52 14.98 14.89
CA LEU A 168 2.37 14.09 14.83
C LEU A 168 1.88 13.69 16.23
N ARG A 169 2.81 13.40 17.16
CA ARG A 169 2.48 13.11 18.57
C ARG A 169 1.93 14.35 19.29
N ALA A 170 2.55 15.51 19.13
CA ALA A 170 2.16 16.76 19.78
C ALA A 170 0.72 17.20 19.43
N LYS A 171 0.29 17.00 18.17
CA LYS A 171 -1.10 17.24 17.74
C LYS A 171 -2.14 16.51 18.60
N VAL A 172 -1.85 15.29 19.06
CA VAL A 172 -2.79 14.48 19.87
C VAL A 172 -3.07 15.12 21.23
N PHE A 173 -2.07 15.79 21.83
CA PHE A 173 -2.23 16.55 23.08
C PHE A 173 -2.96 17.88 22.89
N GLY A 174 -3.19 18.31 21.64
CA GLY A 174 -3.89 19.55 21.29
C GLY A 174 -3.00 20.78 21.17
N PHE A 175 -1.71 20.60 20.89
CA PHE A 175 -0.84 21.69 20.44
C PHE A 175 -1.24 22.16 19.03
N ASN A 176 -1.19 23.48 18.81
CA ASN A 176 -1.09 24.06 17.48
C ASN A 176 0.37 23.89 17.03
N VAL A 177 0.65 23.06 16.03
CA VAL A 177 2.04 22.83 15.61
C VAL A 177 2.38 23.72 14.41
N ILE A 178 3.56 24.32 14.44
CA ILE A 178 4.19 25.06 13.34
C ILE A 178 5.64 24.58 13.19
N PHE A 179 6.23 24.69 12.00
CA PHE A 179 7.65 24.33 11.80
C PHE A 179 8.43 25.32 10.94
N TYR A 180 9.75 25.31 11.09
CA TYR A 180 10.69 25.97 10.21
C TYR A 180 11.83 24.99 9.88
N ASP A 181 12.01 24.73 8.59
CA ASP A 181 13.14 23.98 8.05
C ASP A 181 13.38 24.49 6.60
N PRO A 182 14.58 24.96 6.27
CA PRO A 182 14.92 25.45 4.93
C PRO A 182 15.40 24.34 3.97
N THR A 183 15.41 23.08 4.41
CA THR A 183 15.93 21.92 3.65
C THR A 183 14.85 20.92 3.20
N VAL A 184 13.65 20.97 3.81
CA VAL A 184 12.50 20.16 3.36
C VAL A 184 11.88 20.74 2.09
N ALA A 185 11.35 19.88 1.23
CA ALA A 185 10.74 20.27 -0.04
C ALA A 185 9.44 21.07 0.14
N ASP A 186 9.18 21.99 -0.79
CA ASP A 186 7.93 22.75 -0.86
C ASP A 186 6.71 21.82 -0.89
N GLY A 187 5.67 22.18 -0.12
CA GLY A 187 4.47 21.35 0.01
C GLY A 187 4.47 20.36 1.18
N THR A 188 5.59 20.22 1.90
CA THR A 188 5.67 19.44 3.15
C THR A 188 4.62 19.90 4.18
N ASP A 189 4.32 21.21 4.20
CA ASP A 189 3.25 21.83 4.97
C ASP A 189 1.86 21.18 4.72
N LYS A 190 1.54 20.93 3.44
CA LYS A 190 0.28 20.36 2.97
C LYS A 190 0.19 18.87 3.29
N VAL A 191 1.30 18.13 3.15
CA VAL A 191 1.36 16.68 3.41
C VAL A 191 1.02 16.36 4.86
N PHE A 192 1.62 17.08 5.81
CA PHE A 192 1.38 16.84 7.24
C PHE A 192 0.25 17.70 7.83
N ASN A 193 -0.30 18.64 7.04
CA ASN A 193 -1.23 19.68 7.47
C ASN A 193 -0.70 20.44 8.71
N ILE A 194 0.49 21.04 8.56
CA ILE A 194 1.21 21.81 9.59
C ILE A 194 1.76 23.06 8.91
N LYS A 195 1.51 24.25 9.46
CA LYS A 195 1.97 25.49 8.84
C LYS A 195 3.50 25.57 8.93
N GLN A 196 4.16 25.64 7.76
CA GLN A 196 5.56 26.03 7.63
C GLN A 196 5.70 27.55 7.79
N MET A 197 6.68 28.01 8.54
CA MET A 197 7.03 29.43 8.65
C MET A 197 8.04 29.81 7.57
N SER A 198 7.93 31.03 7.07
CA SER A 198 8.85 31.60 6.07
C SER A 198 10.29 31.80 6.59
N SER A 199 10.44 31.92 7.91
CA SER A 199 11.72 32.21 8.57
C SER A 199 11.73 31.67 10.01
N LEU A 200 12.92 31.50 10.57
CA LEU A 200 13.09 31.20 12.00
C LEU A 200 12.39 32.25 12.86
N ASN A 201 12.60 33.54 12.57
CA ASN A 201 12.06 34.66 13.34
C ASN A 201 10.51 34.63 13.40
N GLU A 202 9.85 34.28 12.29
CA GLU A 202 8.40 34.08 12.26
C GLU A 202 7.95 32.96 13.22
N LEU A 203 8.72 31.87 13.33
CA LEU A 203 8.47 30.77 14.26
C LEU A 203 8.68 31.20 15.72
N LEU A 204 9.80 31.87 16.02
CA LEU A 204 10.15 32.32 17.37
C LEU A 204 9.04 33.19 17.97
N ALA A 205 8.50 34.13 17.18
CA ALA A 205 7.44 35.04 17.61
C ALA A 205 6.07 34.35 17.84
N GLN A 206 5.78 33.26 17.13
CA GLN A 206 4.49 32.54 17.22
C GLN A 206 4.48 31.38 18.23
N ALA A 207 5.62 30.79 18.57
CA ALA A 207 5.70 29.62 19.43
C ALA A 207 5.66 29.94 20.93
N ASP A 208 4.90 29.16 21.70
CA ASP A 208 4.91 29.18 23.17
C ASP A 208 5.97 28.22 23.74
N CYS A 209 6.26 27.14 23.02
CA CYS A 209 7.37 26.21 23.26
C CYS A 209 8.08 25.92 21.93
N ILE A 210 9.40 25.83 21.95
CA ILE A 210 10.23 25.56 20.77
C ILE A 210 11.04 24.29 21.00
N THR A 211 11.17 23.44 19.99
CA THR A 211 12.00 22.23 20.04
C THR A 211 12.90 22.12 18.81
N LEU A 212 14.16 21.75 19.03
CA LEU A 212 15.21 21.70 18.00
C LEU A 212 15.46 20.25 17.55
N HIS A 213 15.41 20.03 16.23
CA HIS A 213 15.55 18.76 15.52
C HIS A 213 16.35 18.91 14.20
N CYS A 214 17.38 19.77 14.22
CA CYS A 214 18.20 20.14 13.06
C CYS A 214 19.70 19.84 13.29
N PRO A 215 20.48 19.59 12.23
CA PRO A 215 21.93 19.36 12.34
C PRO A 215 22.69 20.64 12.69
N LEU A 216 23.88 20.48 13.26
CA LEU A 216 24.81 21.59 13.50
C LEU A 216 25.56 21.94 12.21
N THR A 217 25.52 23.21 11.83
CA THR A 217 26.14 23.77 10.63
C THR A 217 26.61 25.19 10.92
N PRO A 218 27.47 25.81 10.09
CA PRO A 218 27.82 27.22 10.23
C PRO A 218 26.62 28.19 10.24
N ASN A 219 25.48 27.77 9.66
CA ASN A 219 24.25 28.56 9.61
C ASN A 219 23.28 28.27 10.79
N SER A 220 23.51 27.20 11.55
CA SER A 220 22.70 26.82 12.72
C SER A 220 23.45 26.91 14.05
N TYR A 221 24.77 27.13 14.02
CA TYR A 221 25.59 27.46 15.20
C TYR A 221 25.03 28.71 15.90
N HIS A 222 24.77 28.59 17.20
CA HIS A 222 24.10 29.60 18.05
C HIS A 222 22.85 30.23 17.41
N MET A 223 22.06 29.47 16.65
CA MET A 223 20.80 29.97 16.09
C MET A 223 19.81 30.41 17.18
N ILE A 224 19.90 29.82 18.39
CA ILE A 224 19.24 30.29 19.60
C ILE A 224 20.23 31.09 20.46
N ASN A 225 20.51 32.33 20.06
CA ASN A 225 21.30 33.34 20.77
C ASN A 225 20.44 34.42 21.48
N GLU A 226 21.05 35.35 22.20
CA GLU A 226 20.35 36.44 22.92
C GLU A 226 19.38 37.26 22.04
N SER A 227 19.74 37.58 20.78
CA SER A 227 18.85 38.31 19.86
C SER A 227 17.63 37.48 19.47
N SER A 228 17.80 36.18 19.22
CA SER A 228 16.70 35.26 18.92
C SER A 228 15.76 35.07 20.13
N ILE A 229 16.33 34.95 21.34
CA ILE A 229 15.58 34.82 22.60
C ILE A 229 14.75 36.08 22.87
N MET A 230 15.24 37.26 22.49
CA MET A 230 14.47 38.51 22.57
C MET A 230 13.31 38.59 21.56
N GLN A 231 13.30 37.80 20.50
CA GLN A 231 12.19 37.67 19.54
C GLN A 231 11.15 36.62 19.95
N MET A 232 11.51 35.64 20.81
CA MET A 232 10.57 34.66 21.34
C MET A 232 9.51 35.29 22.24
N LYS A 233 8.32 34.68 22.37
CA LYS A 233 7.31 35.13 23.33
C LYS A 233 7.86 35.26 24.77
N GLN A 234 7.36 36.23 25.53
CA GLN A 234 7.68 36.34 26.96
C GLN A 234 7.19 35.07 27.69
N ASN A 235 8.04 34.51 28.55
CA ASN A 235 7.78 33.25 29.27
C ASN A 235 7.64 32.00 28.36
N ALA A 236 8.23 32.01 27.16
CA ALA A 236 8.32 30.83 26.28
C ALA A 236 9.18 29.70 26.89
N MET A 237 9.14 28.51 26.27
CA MET A 237 9.93 27.33 26.64
C MET A 237 10.83 26.86 25.49
N ILE A 238 11.97 26.23 25.81
CA ILE A 238 12.93 25.69 24.82
C ILE A 238 13.23 24.22 25.15
N VAL A 239 13.31 23.37 24.13
CA VAL A 239 13.77 21.99 24.21
C VAL A 239 14.86 21.77 23.17
N ASN A 240 15.99 21.17 23.57
CA ASN A 240 17.06 20.79 22.65
C ASN A 240 17.47 19.34 22.91
N VAL A 241 17.28 18.51 21.89
CA VAL A 241 17.72 17.10 21.85
C VAL A 241 18.63 16.83 20.64
N SER A 242 19.06 17.90 19.93
CA SER A 242 19.92 17.79 18.75
C SER A 242 21.37 18.09 19.08
N ARG A 243 21.78 19.35 19.17
CA ARG A 243 23.17 19.72 19.49
C ARG A 243 23.25 20.94 20.39
N GLY A 244 24.12 20.89 21.40
CA GLY A 244 24.30 21.97 22.37
C GLY A 244 24.54 23.32 21.69
N ALA A 245 25.55 23.37 20.82
CA ALA A 245 25.96 24.53 20.04
C ALA A 245 24.91 25.09 19.03
N LEU A 246 23.68 24.56 18.97
CA LEU A 246 22.54 25.29 18.37
C LEU A 246 22.06 26.45 19.25
N VAL A 247 22.46 26.45 20.53
CA VAL A 247 22.01 27.35 21.58
C VAL A 247 23.23 27.99 22.25
N ASP A 248 23.24 29.31 22.36
CA ASP A 248 24.16 30.02 23.25
C ASP A 248 23.76 29.74 24.71
N GLU A 249 24.52 28.89 25.38
CA GLU A 249 24.25 28.48 26.77
C GLU A 249 24.29 29.66 27.74
N ILE A 250 25.13 30.68 27.48
CA ILE A 250 25.29 31.85 28.34
C ILE A 250 24.06 32.75 28.22
N ALA A 251 23.59 33.01 26.99
CA ALA A 251 22.35 33.74 26.75
C ALA A 251 21.13 32.99 27.29
N LEU A 252 21.02 31.67 27.08
CA LEU A 252 19.93 30.87 27.62
C LEU A 252 19.93 30.87 29.15
N ALA A 253 21.09 30.67 29.79
CA ALA A 253 21.20 30.71 31.25
C ALA A 253 20.82 32.10 31.81
N ARG A 254 21.22 33.19 31.14
CA ARG A 254 20.81 34.56 31.50
C ARG A 254 19.30 34.74 31.37
N ALA A 255 18.72 34.28 30.27
CA ALA A 255 17.28 34.39 29.98
C ALA A 255 16.40 33.52 30.90
N LEU A 256 16.92 32.39 31.40
CA LEU A 256 16.25 31.56 32.39
C LEU A 256 16.27 32.20 33.79
N ARG A 257 17.37 32.87 34.18
CA ARG A 257 17.47 33.63 35.45
C ARG A 257 16.56 34.85 35.48
N THR A 258 16.48 35.61 34.38
CA THR A 258 15.61 36.80 34.27
C THR A 258 14.14 36.47 34.01
N GLY A 259 13.80 35.18 33.82
CA GLY A 259 12.45 34.74 33.46
C GLY A 259 12.01 35.10 32.04
N ARG A 260 12.92 35.61 31.19
CA ARG A 260 12.65 35.87 29.76
C ARG A 260 12.23 34.60 29.02
N ILE A 261 12.89 33.48 29.35
CA ILE A 261 12.46 32.11 29.07
C ILE A 261 11.97 31.50 30.39
N ARG A 262 10.78 30.88 30.38
CA ARG A 262 10.16 30.34 31.60
C ARG A 262 10.90 29.12 32.13
N SER A 263 11.23 28.20 31.22
CA SER A 263 11.96 26.97 31.53
C SER A 263 12.44 26.28 30.26
N ALA A 264 13.54 25.54 30.35
CA ALA A 264 14.07 24.77 29.23
C ALA A 264 14.33 23.30 29.61
N ALA A 265 14.52 22.46 28.60
CA ALA A 265 15.04 21.10 28.75
C ALA A 265 16.16 20.87 27.73
N LEU A 266 17.33 20.44 28.21
CA LEU A 266 18.51 20.19 27.39
C LEU A 266 18.98 18.75 27.61
N ASP A 267 19.03 17.98 26.53
CA ASP A 267 19.68 16.67 26.50
C ASP A 267 21.12 16.76 25.96
N VAL A 268 21.54 17.95 25.52
CA VAL A 268 22.80 18.20 24.82
C VAL A 268 23.37 19.54 25.23
N PHE A 269 24.70 19.59 25.36
CA PHE A 269 25.47 20.72 25.89
C PHE A 269 26.66 21.05 24.98
N GLU A 270 27.08 22.30 24.97
CA GLU A 270 28.24 22.78 24.20
C GLU A 270 29.54 22.63 25.00
N PHE A 271 29.57 23.12 26.25
CA PHE A 271 30.83 23.26 27.00
C PHE A 271 31.09 22.17 28.04
N ASP A 272 30.06 21.55 28.62
CA ASP A 272 30.22 20.54 29.67
C ASP A 272 29.22 19.38 29.50
N GLN A 273 29.57 18.44 28.60
CA GLN A 273 28.78 17.23 28.35
C GLN A 273 29.00 16.15 29.42
N GLN A 274 30.16 16.15 30.09
CA GLN A 274 30.52 15.12 31.07
C GLN A 274 29.99 15.44 32.49
N ASN A 275 29.79 16.71 32.84
CA ASN A 275 29.27 17.12 34.14
C ASN A 275 28.23 18.28 34.05
N PRO A 276 27.07 18.12 33.38
CA PRO A 276 26.09 19.19 33.15
C PRO A 276 25.45 19.82 34.40
N ALA A 277 25.84 19.41 35.61
CA ALA A 277 25.46 20.05 36.86
C ALA A 277 26.20 21.38 37.09
N PHE A 278 27.43 21.50 36.59
CA PHE A 278 28.32 22.66 36.79
C PHE A 278 28.30 23.58 35.55
N GLY A 279 29.21 24.57 35.49
CA GLY A 279 29.24 25.55 34.40
C GLY A 279 28.08 26.56 34.44
N HIS A 280 27.71 27.10 33.27
CA HIS A 280 26.84 28.28 33.13
C HIS A 280 25.42 28.12 33.68
N PHE A 281 24.97 26.90 33.95
CA PHE A 281 23.63 26.59 34.46
C PHE A 281 23.57 26.25 35.96
N ALA A 282 24.67 26.30 36.72
CA ALA A 282 24.74 25.76 38.10
C ALA A 282 23.60 26.21 39.06
N ASP A 283 23.18 27.47 39.01
CA ASP A 283 22.10 28.06 39.82
C ASP A 283 20.70 28.00 39.17
N VAL A 284 20.59 27.54 37.92
CA VAL A 284 19.38 27.61 37.09
C VAL A 284 18.40 26.47 37.42
N ARG A 285 17.38 26.78 38.23
CA ARG A 285 16.39 25.83 38.79
C ARG A 285 15.23 25.46 37.85
N ASN A 286 15.01 26.26 36.81
CA ASN A 286 13.95 26.10 35.80
C ASN A 286 14.42 25.36 34.53
N LEU A 287 15.42 24.48 34.67
CA LEU A 287 16.04 23.72 33.59
C LEU A 287 16.01 22.22 33.92
N ILE A 288 15.55 21.39 32.97
CA ILE A 288 15.77 19.94 32.97
C ILE A 288 17.06 19.64 32.19
N ARG A 289 17.86 18.69 32.67
CA ARG A 289 19.12 18.25 32.05
C ARG A 289 19.10 16.72 31.96
N THR A 290 19.45 16.18 30.80
CA THR A 290 19.62 14.73 30.59
C THR A 290 20.92 14.46 29.82
N PRO A 291 21.58 13.30 30.01
CA PRO A 291 22.93 13.05 29.52
C PRO A 291 22.94 12.46 28.10
N HIS A 292 22.47 13.22 27.10
CA HIS A 292 22.37 12.82 25.70
C HIS A 292 21.77 11.42 25.51
N CYS A 293 20.62 11.19 26.16
CA CYS A 293 19.98 9.88 26.25
C CYS A 293 18.64 9.78 25.49
N SER A 294 18.20 10.83 24.78
CA SER A 294 16.90 10.81 24.08
C SER A 294 16.77 9.70 23.04
N TRP A 295 17.89 9.23 22.47
CA TRP A 295 17.96 8.15 21.48
C TRP A 295 17.93 6.74 22.09
N TYR A 296 18.08 6.60 23.42
CA TYR A 296 18.37 5.32 24.05
C TYR A 296 17.11 4.52 24.40
N SER A 297 16.96 3.38 23.74
CA SER A 297 16.28 2.19 24.23
C SER A 297 17.23 0.98 24.14
N GLU A 298 16.93 -0.11 24.85
CA GLU A 298 17.72 -1.36 24.75
C GLU A 298 17.62 -1.97 23.35
N GLU A 299 16.48 -1.76 22.68
CA GLU A 299 16.21 -2.08 21.30
C GLU A 299 17.04 -1.22 20.33
N ALA A 300 16.93 0.11 20.39
CA ALA A 300 17.66 1.01 19.48
C ALA A 300 19.18 0.91 19.65
N CYS A 301 19.67 0.82 20.89
CA CYS A 301 21.09 0.61 21.18
C CYS A 301 21.62 -0.67 20.51
N ARG A 302 20.86 -1.77 20.56
CA ARG A 302 21.20 -3.01 19.86
C ARG A 302 21.17 -2.83 18.35
N GLU A 303 20.07 -2.34 17.80
CA GLU A 303 19.88 -2.23 16.35
C GLU A 303 20.90 -1.29 15.70
N MET A 304 21.30 -0.20 16.36
CA MET A 304 22.35 0.71 15.90
C MET A 304 23.73 0.04 15.89
N ARG A 305 24.07 -0.72 16.94
CA ARG A 305 25.34 -1.49 17.04
C ARG A 305 25.41 -2.60 15.98
N GLU A 306 24.33 -3.37 15.83
CA GLU A 306 24.24 -4.44 14.82
C GLU A 306 24.32 -3.88 13.39
N ALA A 307 23.62 -2.78 13.10
CA ALA A 307 23.68 -2.11 11.80
C ALA A 307 25.07 -1.55 11.48
N ALA A 308 25.77 -0.95 12.47
CA ALA A 308 27.14 -0.47 12.31
C ALA A 308 28.13 -1.62 12.06
N ALA A 309 28.01 -2.73 12.81
CA ALA A 309 28.79 -3.94 12.58
C ALA A 309 28.54 -4.54 11.18
N HIS A 310 27.30 -4.51 10.69
CA HIS A 310 26.97 -4.91 9.32
C HIS A 310 27.56 -3.98 8.25
N GLU A 311 27.76 -2.70 8.55
CA GLU A 311 28.42 -1.74 7.63
C GLU A 311 29.95 -1.96 7.59
N ILE A 312 30.59 -2.21 8.74
CA ILE A 312 31.99 -2.68 8.80
C ILE A 312 32.14 -4.01 8.05
N ARG A 313 31.19 -4.94 8.19
CA ARG A 313 31.20 -6.20 7.45
C ARG A 313 31.19 -5.95 5.94
N ARG A 314 30.33 -5.06 5.44
CA ARG A 314 30.32 -4.63 4.03
C ARG A 314 31.67 -4.04 3.60
N ALA A 315 32.29 -3.21 4.43
CA ALA A 315 33.61 -2.62 4.16
C ALA A 315 34.75 -3.66 4.08
N ILE A 316 34.64 -4.79 4.77
CA ILE A 316 35.65 -5.86 4.77
C ILE A 316 35.40 -6.87 3.63
N THR A 317 34.14 -7.14 3.26
CA THR A 317 33.79 -8.15 2.25
C THR A 317 33.46 -7.62 0.86
N GLY A 318 33.36 -6.30 0.70
CA GLY A 318 33.02 -5.61 -0.55
C GLY A 318 33.97 -4.45 -0.88
N THR A 319 33.53 -3.58 -1.77
CA THR A 319 34.31 -2.48 -2.35
C THR A 319 34.08 -1.19 -1.59
N ILE A 320 35.14 -0.62 -0.98
CA ILE A 320 35.10 0.72 -0.40
C ILE A 320 35.36 1.76 -1.51
N PRO A 321 34.55 2.83 -1.66
CA PRO A 321 33.40 3.21 -0.85
C PRO A 321 32.04 2.78 -1.43
N ASP A 322 32.00 2.05 -2.54
CA ASP A 322 30.80 1.89 -3.38
C ASP A 322 29.74 0.94 -2.77
N ASP A 323 30.14 -0.18 -2.18
CA ASP A 323 29.23 -1.15 -1.54
C ASP A 323 28.71 -0.68 -0.16
N LEU A 324 29.14 0.51 0.28
CA LEU A 324 28.70 1.14 1.52
C LEU A 324 27.46 2.01 1.30
N ARG A 325 26.48 1.85 2.19
CA ARG A 325 25.13 2.42 2.08
C ARG A 325 25.12 3.91 2.34
N ASN A 326 25.76 4.34 3.42
CA ASN A 326 25.64 5.70 3.97
C ASN A 326 27.01 6.40 4.06
N CYS A 327 27.79 6.37 2.98
CA CYS A 327 29.11 6.99 2.90
C CYS A 327 29.00 8.54 2.89
N VAL A 328 28.99 9.16 4.07
CA VAL A 328 28.79 10.62 4.25
C VAL A 328 29.91 11.46 3.62
N ASN A 329 31.12 10.92 3.50
CA ASN A 329 32.29 11.63 3.01
C ASN A 329 32.68 11.31 1.56
N ARG A 330 31.82 10.58 0.80
CA ARG A 330 32.09 10.11 -0.58
C ARG A 330 32.61 11.21 -1.52
N LYS A 331 32.11 12.44 -1.38
CA LYS A 331 32.52 13.62 -2.18
C LYS A 331 34.00 14.02 -2.03
N PHE A 332 34.64 13.67 -0.91
CA PHE A 332 36.05 13.98 -0.66
C PHE A 332 36.98 12.86 -1.15
N LEU A 333 36.54 11.60 -1.12
CA LEU A 333 37.31 10.42 -1.55
C LEU A 333 37.62 10.38 -3.06
N VAL A 334 36.83 11.08 -3.88
CA VAL A 334 37.06 11.14 -5.34
C VAL A 334 38.24 12.05 -5.69
N LEU A 335 38.48 13.10 -4.90
CA LEU A 335 39.48 14.14 -5.19
C LEU A 335 40.92 13.66 -4.97
N SER A 336 41.14 12.77 -4.00
CA SER A 336 42.45 12.14 -3.76
C SER A 336 42.85 11.18 -4.89
N ASN A 337 41.93 10.33 -5.35
CA ASN A 337 42.20 9.42 -6.49
C ASN A 337 42.60 10.16 -7.77
N SER A 338 42.04 11.34 -8.05
CA SER A 338 42.46 12.16 -9.21
C SER A 338 43.91 12.67 -9.13
N ALA A 339 44.46 12.88 -7.93
CA ALA A 339 45.86 13.29 -7.76
C ALA A 339 46.83 12.12 -8.00
N GLU A 340 46.48 10.91 -7.58
CA GLU A 340 47.27 9.71 -7.91
C GLU A 340 47.20 9.38 -9.40
N HIS A 341 46.03 9.55 -10.04
CA HIS A 341 45.87 9.31 -11.47
C HIS A 341 46.73 10.25 -12.32
N LEU A 342 46.86 11.53 -11.94
CA LEU A 342 47.77 12.47 -12.60
C LEU A 342 49.25 12.08 -12.47
N ASN A 343 49.66 11.53 -11.32
CA ASN A 343 51.02 11.02 -11.13
C ASN A 343 51.28 9.71 -11.90
N PHE A 344 50.26 8.85 -12.04
CA PHE A 344 50.33 7.66 -12.89
C PHE A 344 50.49 8.04 -14.37
N VAL A 345 49.65 8.96 -14.87
CA VAL A 345 49.73 9.47 -16.26
C VAL A 345 51.12 10.03 -16.58
N ARG A 346 51.71 10.82 -15.67
CA ARG A 346 53.10 11.31 -15.80
C ARG A 346 54.10 10.17 -16.00
N LYS A 347 54.08 9.15 -15.12
CA LYS A 347 54.97 7.97 -15.23
C LYS A 347 54.77 7.17 -16.52
N SER A 348 53.56 7.07 -17.06
CA SER A 348 53.33 6.40 -18.35
C SER A 348 53.87 7.16 -19.56
N VAL A 349 53.91 8.50 -19.50
CA VAL A 349 54.51 9.34 -20.57
C VAL A 349 56.03 9.19 -20.59
N ASP A 350 56.68 9.19 -19.42
CA ASP A 350 58.14 8.99 -19.30
C ASP A 350 58.61 7.58 -19.72
N LEU A 351 57.70 6.61 -19.85
CA LEU A 351 58.00 5.21 -20.21
C LEU A 351 57.60 4.82 -21.64
N GLY A 352 57.06 5.74 -22.45
CA GLY A 352 56.89 5.54 -23.90
C GLY A 352 55.90 4.43 -24.33
N ILE A 353 54.98 4.02 -23.46
CA ILE A 353 53.98 2.99 -23.78
C ILE A 353 52.77 3.63 -24.48
N PRO A 354 52.37 3.19 -25.69
CA PRO A 354 51.24 3.78 -26.40
C PRO A 354 49.89 3.41 -25.76
N PHE A 355 49.11 4.43 -25.40
CA PHE A 355 47.75 4.27 -24.86
C PHE A 355 46.70 4.53 -25.96
N ASN A 356 45.65 3.70 -26.03
CA ASN A 356 44.63 3.75 -27.09
C ASN A 356 43.34 4.46 -26.61
N PRO A 357 43.01 5.66 -27.11
CA PRO A 357 42.05 6.55 -26.46
C PRO A 357 40.58 6.35 -26.91
N PHE A 358 40.03 5.13 -26.79
CA PHE A 358 38.62 4.84 -27.13
C PHE A 358 37.91 3.90 -26.14
N SER A 359 37.95 4.22 -24.84
CA SER A 359 37.18 3.50 -23.80
C SER A 359 36.87 4.32 -22.53
N ALA A 360 36.52 5.60 -22.67
CA ALA A 360 36.08 6.46 -21.55
C ALA A 360 34.90 7.36 -21.94
N ARG A 361 34.09 7.77 -20.94
CA ARG A 361 32.90 8.63 -21.12
C ARG A 361 33.26 10.05 -21.57
N GLY A 362 32.35 10.67 -22.32
CA GLY A 362 32.32 12.12 -22.54
C GLY A 362 31.02 12.73 -22.04
N ASP A 363 31.04 13.33 -20.85
CA ASP A 363 30.06 14.32 -20.37
C ASP A 363 30.81 15.65 -20.22
N GLY A 364 30.30 16.76 -20.77
CA GLY A 364 30.90 18.07 -20.48
C GLY A 364 30.58 19.27 -21.37
N LEU A 365 29.81 20.21 -20.79
CA LEU A 365 29.92 21.68 -20.91
C LEU A 365 29.24 22.43 -22.09
N ASN A 366 29.04 23.73 -21.86
CA ASN A 366 28.03 24.61 -22.50
C ASN A 366 28.63 25.64 -23.48
N GLY A 367 27.82 26.18 -24.42
CA GLY A 367 28.20 27.43 -25.11
C GLY A 367 27.36 27.92 -26.31
N VAL A 368 26.26 28.66 -26.04
CA VAL A 368 25.70 29.81 -26.81
C VAL A 368 25.60 29.76 -28.37
N GLY A 369 24.37 29.85 -28.93
CA GLY A 369 24.13 30.20 -30.35
C GLY A 369 22.64 30.22 -30.78
N LEU A 370 22.22 31.21 -31.59
CA LEU A 370 20.86 31.49 -32.12
C LEU A 370 20.93 31.75 -33.65
N PRO A 371 19.84 31.90 -34.44
CA PRO A 371 18.42 31.45 -34.31
C PRO A 371 17.78 30.86 -35.62
N GLY A 372 16.54 30.31 -35.52
CA GLY A 372 15.58 30.12 -36.63
C GLY A 372 15.55 28.73 -37.33
N SER A 373 14.47 28.29 -38.01
CA SER A 373 13.10 28.85 -38.15
C SER A 373 12.06 27.82 -38.72
N ASN A 374 10.79 27.96 -38.32
CA ASN A 374 9.54 27.74 -39.11
C ASN A 374 9.00 26.34 -39.53
N LEU A 375 7.71 26.11 -39.20
CA LEU A 375 6.64 25.34 -39.93
C LEU A 375 6.79 23.79 -40.01
N LEU A 376 5.76 22.92 -39.96
CA LEU A 376 4.30 22.96 -39.70
C LEU A 376 3.82 21.53 -39.26
N PRO A 377 2.66 21.36 -38.59
CA PRO A 377 2.11 20.04 -38.21
C PRO A 377 1.04 19.50 -39.19
N TYR A 378 0.85 18.18 -39.24
CA TYR A 378 -0.33 17.51 -39.85
C TYR A 378 -0.77 16.27 -39.04
N PRO A 379 -2.09 15.92 -38.99
CA PRO A 379 -2.62 14.86 -38.14
C PRO A 379 -2.93 13.54 -38.87
N PRO A 380 -3.18 12.42 -38.15
CA PRO A 380 -3.70 11.18 -38.72
C PRO A 380 -5.24 11.15 -38.77
N THR A 381 -5.81 10.76 -39.91
CA THR A 381 -7.26 10.78 -40.19
C THR A 381 -7.80 9.37 -40.45
N TYR A 382 -8.79 8.95 -39.63
CA TYR A 382 -9.81 7.88 -39.79
C TYR A 382 -9.62 6.66 -40.73
N LEU A 383 -9.90 5.48 -40.15
CA LEU A 383 -10.65 4.35 -40.75
C LEU A 383 -11.03 3.39 -39.59
N ASN A 384 -12.27 3.16 -39.14
CA ASN A 384 -13.67 3.34 -39.57
C ASN A 384 -14.36 2.08 -40.15
N VAL A 385 -15.10 1.38 -39.27
CA VAL A 385 -16.20 0.42 -39.54
C VAL A 385 -17.14 0.53 -38.33
N GLY A 386 -18.47 0.57 -38.42
CA GLY A 386 -19.35 0.60 -39.59
C GLY A 386 -20.74 0.08 -39.21
N GLY A 387 -21.73 0.96 -39.06
CA GLY A 387 -23.10 0.61 -38.66
C GLY A 387 -24.09 1.76 -38.94
N PRO A 388 -25.35 1.48 -39.32
CA PRO A 388 -26.22 2.48 -39.94
C PRO A 388 -26.94 3.41 -38.96
N GLN A 389 -27.25 4.63 -39.43
CA GLN A 389 -28.24 5.54 -38.86
C GLN A 389 -29.35 5.82 -39.88
N VAL A 390 -30.44 6.45 -39.40
CA VAL A 390 -31.42 7.35 -40.07
C VAL A 390 -32.87 6.96 -39.74
N PRO A 391 -33.74 7.87 -39.26
CA PRO A 391 -33.48 9.11 -38.50
C PRO A 391 -34.45 9.28 -37.30
N VAL A 392 -34.41 10.43 -36.61
CA VAL A 392 -35.54 11.38 -36.45
C VAL A 392 -35.05 12.66 -35.74
N THR A 393 -35.63 13.80 -36.12
CA THR A 393 -35.26 15.17 -35.74
C THR A 393 -35.68 15.60 -34.33
N MET A 394 -34.90 16.48 -33.70
CA MET A 394 -35.29 17.88 -33.34
C MET A 394 -34.03 18.64 -32.88
N SER A 395 -33.59 19.71 -33.53
CA SER A 395 -34.15 21.09 -33.55
C SER A 395 -33.68 21.98 -32.38
N PHE A 396 -32.58 22.69 -32.59
CA PHE A 396 -32.22 23.92 -31.86
C PHE A 396 -32.06 25.07 -32.87
N PRO A 397 -32.75 26.21 -32.71
CA PRO A 397 -32.65 27.33 -33.65
C PRO A 397 -31.64 28.41 -33.20
N ASN A 398 -30.89 28.93 -34.19
CA ASN A 398 -30.65 30.37 -34.44
C ASN A 398 -29.83 31.21 -33.42
N LEU A 399 -29.03 32.21 -33.84
CA LEU A 399 -28.40 32.54 -35.15
C LEU A 399 -27.33 33.65 -34.95
N VAL A 400 -26.63 33.99 -36.05
CA VAL A 400 -25.82 35.20 -36.35
C VAL A 400 -24.37 35.21 -35.83
N GLY A 401 -23.33 35.36 -36.67
CA GLY A 401 -23.32 35.28 -38.16
C GLY A 401 -22.13 35.96 -38.85
N ASN A 402 -21.90 35.54 -40.11
CA ASN A 402 -21.25 36.27 -41.23
C ASN A 402 -19.73 36.59 -41.16
N ALA A 403 -18.96 36.63 -42.27
CA ALA A 403 -19.19 36.15 -43.65
C ALA A 403 -17.88 36.09 -44.50
N GLU A 404 -17.95 35.43 -45.67
CA GLU A 404 -17.20 35.71 -46.93
C GLU A 404 -15.67 35.45 -47.01
N ALA A 405 -15.04 35.08 -48.15
CA ALA A 405 -15.48 34.81 -49.54
C ALA A 405 -14.58 33.79 -50.33
N ALA A 406 -14.81 33.65 -51.65
CA ALA A 406 -14.24 32.73 -52.69
C ALA A 406 -12.68 32.70 -52.85
N ALA A 407 -12.01 31.82 -53.62
CA ALA A 407 -12.23 31.22 -54.99
C ALA A 407 -11.47 29.86 -55.17
N MET A 408 -11.86 28.86 -56.01
CA MET A 408 -11.81 28.71 -57.50
C MET A 408 -10.36 28.73 -58.11
N THR A 409 -9.87 27.86 -59.03
CA THR A 409 -10.38 26.68 -59.80
C THR A 409 -9.26 25.87 -60.56
N VAL A 410 -9.53 24.63 -61.06
CA VAL A 410 -8.82 23.85 -62.15
C VAL A 410 -7.36 23.37 -61.90
N GLY A 411 -6.82 22.23 -62.43
CA GLY A 411 -7.33 21.04 -63.18
C GLY A 411 -6.28 20.35 -64.12
N SER A 412 -6.60 19.18 -64.73
CA SER A 412 -5.85 18.43 -65.81
C SER A 412 -4.52 17.70 -65.44
N MET A 413 -3.98 16.67 -66.16
CA MET A 413 -4.51 15.65 -67.12
C MET A 413 -3.49 14.49 -67.43
N ALA A 414 -3.96 13.24 -67.65
CA ALA A 414 -3.34 12.15 -68.48
C ALA A 414 -1.92 11.57 -68.09
N LYS A 415 -1.32 10.50 -68.67
CA LYS A 415 -1.62 9.54 -69.79
C LYS A 415 -0.83 8.18 -69.66
N ARG A 416 -0.90 7.29 -70.68
CA ARG A 416 -0.30 5.92 -70.85
C ARG A 416 1.28 5.92 -70.94
N SER A 417 2.10 4.84 -71.01
CA SER A 417 1.93 3.39 -71.37
C SER A 417 3.12 2.46 -70.91
N ARG A 418 2.97 1.12 -71.09
CA ARG A 418 3.95 -0.03 -71.00
C ARG A 418 4.82 -0.22 -72.30
N PRO A 419 5.72 -1.24 -72.46
CA PRO A 419 6.68 -1.98 -71.59
C PRO A 419 8.10 -2.08 -72.28
N PRO A 420 9.06 -3.05 -72.01
CA PRO A 420 8.99 -4.50 -72.36
C PRO A 420 9.75 -5.52 -71.43
N SER A 421 9.89 -6.76 -71.91
CA SER A 421 10.43 -8.07 -71.39
C SER A 421 11.95 -8.30 -71.58
N ALA A 422 12.64 -9.43 -71.24
CA ALA A 422 12.58 -10.53 -70.22
C ALA A 422 13.78 -11.53 -70.43
N MET A 423 13.83 -12.67 -69.69
CA MET A 423 14.70 -13.89 -69.89
C MET A 423 16.21 -13.81 -69.51
N SER A 424 17.01 -14.89 -69.37
CA SER A 424 16.92 -16.19 -68.62
C SER A 424 18.20 -17.06 -68.83
N ALA A 425 18.75 -17.77 -67.82
CA ALA A 425 19.74 -18.88 -68.01
C ALA A 425 20.02 -19.74 -66.73
N ASN A 426 20.55 -20.97 -66.92
CA ASN A 426 21.02 -21.93 -65.90
C ASN A 426 22.56 -22.12 -65.95
N VAL A 427 23.18 -22.83 -64.97
CA VAL A 427 24.18 -23.93 -65.14
C VAL A 427 24.61 -24.52 -63.77
N ASN A 428 25.44 -25.59 -63.74
CA ASN A 428 25.43 -26.72 -62.79
C ASN A 428 26.80 -27.03 -62.13
N ILE A 429 26.81 -27.47 -60.85
CA ILE A 429 27.60 -28.61 -60.26
C ILE A 429 29.17 -28.47 -60.23
N PRO A 430 30.01 -29.19 -59.40
CA PRO A 430 29.83 -30.28 -58.39
C PRO A 430 30.36 -29.86 -56.96
N SER A 431 30.85 -30.66 -55.97
CA SER A 431 30.95 -32.11 -55.62
C SER A 431 31.32 -32.32 -54.13
N ARG A 432 30.82 -33.40 -53.48
CA ARG A 432 31.47 -34.24 -52.41
C ARG A 432 31.90 -33.59 -51.06
N SER A 433 32.06 -34.31 -49.93
CA SER A 433 31.52 -35.59 -49.42
C SER A 433 31.98 -35.84 -47.97
N HIS A 434 31.18 -36.49 -47.11
CA HIS A 434 31.59 -37.69 -46.34
C HIS A 434 30.43 -38.27 -45.48
N GLN A 435 30.42 -39.60 -45.31
CA GLN A 435 29.64 -40.34 -44.31
C GLN A 435 30.54 -40.60 -43.08
N HIS A 436 30.04 -40.81 -41.86
CA HIS A 436 29.50 -42.09 -41.32
C HIS A 436 29.07 -41.85 -39.85
N LEU A 437 28.31 -42.70 -39.14
CA LEU A 437 27.62 -43.98 -39.45
C LEU A 437 26.14 -43.82 -39.00
N GLN A 438 25.34 -44.70 -38.37
CA GLN A 438 25.43 -46.10 -37.91
C GLN A 438 24.05 -46.79 -38.05
N GLN A 439 23.98 -48.09 -37.75
CA GLN A 439 22.77 -48.93 -37.74
C GLN A 439 22.75 -49.75 -36.40
N ALA A 440 21.79 -50.60 -36.00
CA ALA A 440 20.60 -51.17 -36.65
C ALA A 440 19.64 -51.81 -35.59
N LEU A 441 18.41 -52.17 -36.01
CA LEU A 441 17.57 -53.29 -35.47
C LEU A 441 17.07 -53.18 -33.99
N SER A 442 15.99 -53.85 -33.55
CA SER A 442 14.93 -54.70 -34.18
C SER A 442 13.65 -54.74 -33.33
N SER A 443 12.50 -55.07 -33.94
CA SER A 443 11.23 -55.44 -33.24
C SER A 443 11.24 -56.92 -32.80
N PRO A 444 10.32 -57.39 -31.92
CA PRO A 444 8.97 -57.79 -32.37
C PRO A 444 7.81 -57.61 -31.33
N ALA A 445 6.59 -57.98 -31.73
CA ALA A 445 5.41 -58.23 -30.87
C ALA A 445 4.86 -59.66 -31.12
N PRO A 446 4.08 -60.26 -30.20
CA PRO A 446 2.59 -60.25 -30.28
C PRO A 446 1.96 -59.95 -28.88
N THR A 447 0.74 -60.30 -28.41
CA THR A 447 -0.35 -61.24 -28.84
C THR A 447 -1.74 -60.74 -28.39
N ILE A 448 -2.73 -61.63 -28.12
CA ILE A 448 -4.19 -61.38 -28.07
C ILE A 448 -4.86 -62.18 -26.93
N SER A 449 -5.92 -61.65 -26.28
CA SER A 449 -7.06 -62.42 -25.68
C SER A 449 -8.23 -61.51 -25.21
N ALA A 450 -9.38 -62.10 -24.83
CA ALA A 450 -10.73 -61.48 -24.85
C ALA A 450 -11.53 -61.55 -23.49
N PRO A 451 -12.76 -60.97 -23.37
CA PRO A 451 -13.48 -60.64 -22.10
C PRO A 451 -14.69 -61.59 -21.78
N PRO A 452 -15.63 -61.32 -20.82
CA PRO A 452 -15.78 -60.26 -19.78
C PRO A 452 -15.72 -60.84 -18.33
N PRO A 453 -16.69 -60.84 -17.35
CA PRO A 453 -18.11 -60.40 -17.24
C PRO A 453 -18.42 -59.41 -16.06
N THR A 454 -19.69 -59.31 -15.65
CA THR A 454 -20.31 -58.56 -14.49
C THR A 454 -20.63 -59.50 -13.29
N PRO A 455 -21.09 -59.08 -12.08
CA PRO A 455 -21.80 -57.83 -11.69
C PRO A 455 -21.43 -57.16 -10.33
N THR A 456 -22.25 -56.18 -9.91
CA THR A 456 -22.33 -55.48 -8.60
C THR A 456 -23.35 -56.19 -7.66
N PRO A 457 -23.78 -55.72 -6.44
CA PRO A 457 -23.46 -54.48 -5.68
C PRO A 457 -23.30 -54.56 -4.11
N THR A 458 -22.71 -53.51 -3.51
CA THR A 458 -22.98 -53.01 -2.11
C THR A 458 -22.63 -53.94 -0.89
N PRO A 459 -22.93 -53.60 0.39
CA PRO A 459 -22.13 -52.67 1.22
C PRO A 459 -21.83 -53.17 2.66
N PRO A 460 -21.12 -52.38 3.50
CA PRO A 460 -21.41 -52.28 4.93
C PRO A 460 -21.67 -50.81 5.38
N ALA A 461 -22.47 -50.48 6.41
CA ALA A 461 -22.92 -51.17 7.62
C ALA A 461 -21.97 -51.10 8.84
N THR A 462 -22.09 -49.98 9.58
CA THR A 462 -22.18 -49.90 11.06
C THR A 462 -21.16 -50.58 12.00
N ALA A 463 -20.44 -49.71 12.72
CA ALA A 463 -20.47 -49.56 14.19
C ALA A 463 -19.41 -50.25 15.10
N LEU A 464 -19.37 -49.72 16.35
CA LEU A 464 -18.65 -50.14 17.57
C LEU A 464 -17.11 -49.87 17.54
N ALA A 465 -16.48 -49.18 18.51
CA ALA A 465 -16.46 -49.27 20.00
C ALA A 465 -15.48 -50.37 20.50
N SER A 466 -14.71 -50.23 21.60
CA SER A 466 -14.55 -49.13 22.57
C SER A 466 -13.38 -49.39 23.57
N THR A 467 -12.97 -48.36 24.34
CA THR A 467 -12.27 -48.46 25.67
C THR A 467 -10.86 -49.11 25.69
N LEU A 468 -10.00 -49.03 26.72
CA LEU A 468 -10.00 -48.43 28.08
C LEU A 468 -8.89 -47.33 28.17
N ALA A 469 -8.92 -46.27 29.01
CA ALA A 469 -8.96 -46.13 30.48
C ALA A 469 -7.62 -46.47 31.19
N ALA A 470 -7.20 -45.87 32.32
CA ALA A 470 -7.91 -45.00 33.30
C ALA A 470 -6.96 -44.14 34.20
N THR A 471 -7.56 -43.50 35.24
CA THR A 471 -6.95 -42.82 36.43
C THR A 471 -6.28 -41.46 36.19
N LEU A 472 -6.14 -40.50 37.13
CA LEU A 472 -6.72 -40.16 38.47
C LEU A 472 -6.34 -38.65 38.76
N ALA A 473 -6.81 -37.87 39.74
CA ALA A 473 -7.78 -38.00 40.85
C ALA A 473 -8.47 -36.62 41.14
N ALA A 474 -9.60 -36.62 41.86
CA ALA A 474 -10.36 -35.44 42.34
C ALA A 474 -11.45 -35.91 43.36
N PRO A 475 -12.37 -35.07 43.90
CA PRO A 475 -12.34 -33.63 44.22
C PRO A 475 -12.47 -33.47 45.77
N PRO A 476 -13.61 -33.14 46.46
CA PRO A 476 -14.98 -32.68 46.09
C PRO A 476 -15.10 -31.13 46.09
N THR A 477 -16.24 -30.42 45.94
CA THR A 477 -17.69 -30.70 45.69
C THR A 477 -18.16 -29.84 44.47
N THR A 478 -19.34 -29.87 43.81
CA THR A 478 -20.69 -30.51 43.93
C THR A 478 -21.71 -29.91 44.93
N PRO A 479 -23.04 -30.09 44.75
CA PRO A 479 -23.85 -30.36 43.53
C PRO A 479 -24.38 -29.00 42.95
N THR A 480 -25.55 -28.71 42.35
CA THR A 480 -26.82 -29.31 41.78
C THR A 480 -27.31 -28.24 40.73
N SER A 481 -27.92 -28.42 39.56
CA SER A 481 -28.90 -29.36 38.94
C SER A 481 -30.39 -29.14 39.36
N SER A 482 -31.44 -29.25 38.54
CA SER A 482 -31.70 -29.11 37.07
C SER A 482 -33.14 -29.58 36.74
N LEU A 483 -33.72 -29.12 35.60
CA LEU A 483 -34.73 -29.81 34.74
C LEU A 483 -36.25 -29.90 35.10
N SER A 484 -37.04 -29.76 34.01
CA SER A 484 -38.28 -30.48 33.61
C SER A 484 -39.65 -30.40 34.34
N ALA A 485 -40.61 -29.72 33.70
CA ALA A 485 -42.02 -30.14 33.42
C ALA A 485 -42.59 -29.14 32.36
N LEU A 486 -43.09 -29.53 31.17
CA LEU A 486 -44.35 -30.20 30.77
C LEU A 486 -45.65 -29.34 30.84
N LEU A 487 -46.43 -29.42 29.75
CA LEU A 487 -47.70 -28.73 29.41
C LEU A 487 -48.94 -29.37 30.13
N PRO A 488 -50.22 -28.96 29.90
CA PRO A 488 -50.81 -27.88 29.05
C PRO A 488 -51.90 -26.98 29.74
N MET A 489 -52.47 -26.00 29.03
CA MET A 489 -53.91 -25.98 28.62
C MET A 489 -54.45 -24.63 28.04
N LEU A 490 -55.30 -24.78 27.01
CA LEU A 490 -56.66 -24.20 26.76
C LEU A 490 -57.08 -22.83 27.39
N GLN A 491 -57.96 -22.00 26.79
CA GLN A 491 -58.45 -21.80 25.40
C GLN A 491 -59.39 -20.56 25.40
N SER A 492 -59.78 -20.06 24.21
CA SER A 492 -60.92 -19.14 23.95
C SER A 492 -60.84 -17.68 24.46
N GLY A 493 -61.60 -16.78 23.83
CA GLY A 493 -61.60 -15.32 24.08
C GLY A 493 -61.73 -14.52 22.78
N VAL A 494 -62.94 -14.48 22.19
CA VAL A 494 -63.22 -13.92 20.85
C VAL A 494 -64.10 -12.67 20.94
N CYS A 495 -64.01 -11.79 19.92
CA CYS A 495 -64.77 -10.54 19.73
C CYS A 495 -64.42 -9.38 20.69
N SER A 496 -64.70 -8.10 20.35
CA SER A 496 -65.56 -7.56 19.29
C SER A 496 -65.00 -6.28 18.61
N ASN A 497 -65.57 -5.92 17.46
CA ASN A 497 -65.34 -4.63 16.78
C ASN A 497 -66.05 -3.48 17.50
N SER A 498 -65.52 -2.25 17.39
CA SER A 498 -66.33 -1.10 16.98
C SER A 498 -65.50 -0.04 16.25
N ARG A 499 -66.15 0.74 15.39
CA ARG A 499 -65.58 1.90 14.69
C ARG A 499 -65.89 3.17 15.50
N ASN A 500 -65.08 4.21 15.37
CA ASN A 500 -65.48 5.44 14.69
C ASN A 500 -64.36 6.50 14.68
N SER A 501 -64.21 7.18 13.53
CA SER A 501 -63.66 8.53 13.46
C SER A 501 -64.82 9.53 13.67
N PRO A 502 -64.54 10.81 13.99
CA PRO A 502 -64.19 11.74 12.91
C PRO A 502 -63.12 12.81 13.29
N THR A 503 -62.53 13.40 12.25
CA THR A 503 -61.90 14.74 12.26
C THR A 503 -63.00 15.83 12.14
N PRO A 504 -62.75 17.17 12.09
CA PRO A 504 -61.47 17.90 12.03
C PRO A 504 -61.36 19.17 12.91
N LYS A 505 -60.19 19.81 12.91
CA LYS A 505 -59.94 21.24 12.52
C LYS A 505 -58.58 21.75 13.00
N SER A 506 -57.89 22.54 12.17
CA SER A 506 -56.85 23.49 12.58
C SER A 506 -57.48 24.81 13.06
N PRO A 507 -56.73 25.67 13.78
CA PRO A 507 -56.02 26.73 13.05
C PRO A 507 -54.60 27.08 13.57
N ASP A 508 -53.74 27.39 12.61
CA ASP A 508 -52.74 28.47 12.52
C ASP A 508 -51.96 29.03 13.73
N SER A 509 -50.63 28.98 13.53
CA SER A 509 -49.65 30.07 13.73
C SER A 509 -48.96 30.32 15.09
N ASN A 510 -47.62 30.31 15.00
CA ASN A 510 -46.66 31.24 15.62
C ASN A 510 -46.78 31.56 17.12
N GLN A 511 -46.29 30.66 17.97
CA GLN A 511 -45.35 31.09 19.02
C GLN A 511 -44.34 29.97 19.34
N VAL A 512 -43.04 30.28 19.25
CA VAL A 512 -41.94 29.38 19.64
C VAL A 512 -41.08 30.13 20.65
N ASP A 513 -41.53 30.15 21.90
CA ASP A 513 -40.75 30.73 22.98
C ASP A 513 -39.55 29.83 23.31
N SER A 514 -38.37 30.43 23.42
CA SER A 514 -37.12 29.73 23.65
C SER A 514 -36.99 29.28 25.11
N VAL A 515 -37.32 28.00 25.38
CA VAL A 515 -37.08 27.37 26.69
C VAL A 515 -35.62 27.58 27.10
N SER A 516 -35.42 28.22 28.25
CA SER A 516 -34.08 28.58 28.69
C SER A 516 -33.32 27.36 29.23
N SER A 517 -32.00 27.36 29.06
CA SER A 517 -31.14 26.30 29.62
C SER A 517 -31.16 26.23 31.16
N ALA A 518 -31.65 27.28 31.83
CA ALA A 518 -31.91 27.30 33.26
C ALA A 518 -33.10 26.40 33.65
N GLU A 519 -34.19 26.39 32.88
CA GLU A 519 -35.39 25.59 33.18
C GLU A 519 -35.12 24.09 33.01
N ILE A 520 -34.36 23.71 31.99
CA ILE A 520 -33.88 22.33 31.80
C ILE A 520 -32.97 21.92 32.97
N ALA A 521 -32.10 22.81 33.45
CA ALA A 521 -31.25 22.54 34.62
C ALA A 521 -32.06 22.40 35.92
N VAL A 522 -33.14 23.17 36.10
CA VAL A 522 -34.07 23.05 37.24
C VAL A 522 -34.86 21.74 37.16
N ALA A 523 -35.39 21.38 35.98
CA ALA A 523 -36.08 20.12 35.76
C ALA A 523 -35.18 18.90 36.03
N LEU A 524 -33.92 18.92 35.56
CA LEU A 524 -32.93 17.87 35.84
C LEU A 524 -32.54 17.82 37.33
N ARG A 525 -32.43 18.96 38.03
CA ARG A 525 -32.21 18.97 39.48
C ARG A 525 -33.41 18.39 40.24
N LEU A 526 -34.64 18.74 39.87
CA LEU A 526 -35.86 18.18 40.46
C LEU A 526 -35.97 16.67 40.21
N LEU A 527 -35.60 16.19 39.02
CA LEU A 527 -35.51 14.76 38.72
C LEU A 527 -34.45 14.06 39.58
N CYS A 528 -33.24 14.62 39.72
CA CYS A 528 -32.19 14.06 40.58
C CYS A 528 -32.58 14.06 42.08
N VAL A 529 -33.30 15.08 42.56
CA VAL A 529 -33.80 15.12 43.95
C VAL A 529 -34.92 14.10 44.16
N LYS A 530 -35.88 13.98 43.23
CA LYS A 530 -36.90 12.92 43.28
C LYS A 530 -36.31 11.53 43.17
N TRP A 531 -35.26 11.34 42.36
CA TRP A 531 -34.53 10.07 42.26
C TRP A 531 -33.87 9.70 43.58
N LYS A 532 -33.16 10.63 44.24
CA LYS A 532 -32.57 10.40 45.58
C LYS A 532 -33.63 10.05 46.63
N ALA A 533 -34.78 10.72 46.62
CA ALA A 533 -35.88 10.41 47.52
C ALA A 533 -36.45 9.00 47.25
N PHE A 534 -36.71 8.66 45.98
CA PHE A 534 -37.25 7.37 45.56
C PHE A 534 -36.32 6.21 45.90
N THR A 535 -34.99 6.38 45.80
CA THR A 535 -34.02 5.35 46.19
C THR A 535 -33.96 5.05 47.69
N HIS A 536 -34.58 5.86 48.55
CA HIS A 536 -34.44 5.75 50.01
C HIS A 536 -35.58 5.00 50.72
N THR A 537 -36.61 4.56 50.00
CA THR A 537 -37.75 3.81 50.55
C THR A 537 -38.11 2.61 49.66
N HIS A 538 -37.99 1.40 50.22
CA HIS A 538 -38.39 0.12 49.63
C HIS A 538 -37.67 -0.29 48.32
N THR A 539 -36.55 -0.98 48.47
CA THR A 539 -35.90 -1.77 47.42
C THR A 539 -36.68 -3.05 47.08
N ASP A 540 -37.90 -2.92 46.56
CA ASP A 540 -38.56 -4.05 45.89
C ASP A 540 -37.83 -4.33 44.56
N THR A 541 -37.06 -5.43 44.55
CA THR A 541 -36.24 -5.82 43.40
C THR A 541 -37.07 -6.09 42.14
N LYS A 542 -38.37 -6.38 42.29
CA LYS A 542 -39.31 -6.55 41.16
C LYS A 542 -39.57 -5.24 40.44
N MET A 543 -39.70 -4.11 41.17
CA MET A 543 -39.87 -2.78 40.58
C MET A 543 -38.63 -2.35 39.80
N SER A 544 -37.43 -2.55 40.37
CA SER A 544 -36.17 -2.26 39.68
C SER A 544 -36.02 -3.09 38.39
N LEU A 545 -36.36 -4.38 38.44
CA LEU A 545 -36.34 -5.26 37.27
C LEU A 545 -37.38 -4.84 36.22
N ALA A 546 -38.59 -4.50 36.63
CA ALA A 546 -39.65 -4.03 35.73
C ALA A 546 -39.26 -2.71 35.03
N ILE A 547 -38.62 -1.78 35.74
CA ILE A 547 -38.10 -0.53 35.15
C ILE A 547 -37.00 -0.82 34.12
N VAL A 548 -36.05 -1.71 34.42
CA VAL A 548 -35.02 -2.14 33.46
C VAL A 548 -35.64 -2.81 32.23
N ILE A 549 -36.62 -3.70 32.40
CA ILE A 549 -37.35 -4.33 31.30
C ILE A 549 -38.10 -3.26 30.47
N CYS A 550 -38.76 -2.30 31.10
CA CYS A 550 -39.44 -1.21 30.39
C CYS A 550 -38.47 -0.32 29.61
N ILE A 551 -37.29 0.01 30.16
CA ILE A 551 -36.24 0.75 29.46
C ILE A 551 -35.69 -0.06 28.27
N LEU A 552 -35.50 -1.37 28.43
CA LEU A 552 -35.07 -2.26 27.34
C LEU A 552 -36.15 -2.40 26.26
N VAL A 553 -37.43 -2.51 26.62
CA VAL A 553 -38.56 -2.60 25.68
C VAL A 553 -38.76 -1.27 24.96
N ILE A 554 -38.80 -0.14 25.67
CA ILE A 554 -38.93 1.20 25.05
C ILE A 554 -37.71 1.48 24.17
N GLY A 555 -36.50 1.16 24.62
CA GLY A 555 -35.28 1.26 23.81
C GLY A 555 -35.32 0.40 22.56
N PHE A 556 -35.79 -0.85 22.68
CA PHE A 556 -35.97 -1.77 21.55
C PHE A 556 -37.07 -1.29 20.59
N SER A 557 -38.19 -0.77 21.09
CA SER A 557 -39.30 -0.23 20.28
C SER A 557 -38.91 1.06 19.56
N LEU A 558 -38.23 2.00 20.22
CA LEU A 558 -37.69 3.22 19.59
C LEU A 558 -36.63 2.88 18.54
N LEU A 559 -35.75 1.92 18.84
CA LEU A 559 -34.75 1.44 17.88
C LEU A 559 -35.42 0.73 16.69
N TRP A 560 -36.39 -0.14 16.94
CA TRP A 560 -37.17 -0.81 15.90
C TRP A 560 -37.91 0.19 15.00
N TRP A 561 -38.40 1.29 15.58
CA TRP A 561 -39.02 2.38 14.85
C TRP A 561 -38.00 3.18 14.03
N THR A 562 -36.82 3.51 14.58
CA THR A 562 -35.73 4.16 13.80
C THR A 562 -35.08 3.25 12.74
N CYS A 563 -35.14 1.93 12.91
CA CYS A 563 -34.76 0.96 11.89
C CYS A 563 -35.85 0.74 10.82
N ARG A 564 -37.10 1.15 11.07
CA ARG A 564 -38.14 1.26 10.05
C ARG A 564 -38.04 2.62 9.36
N GLY A 565 -37.15 2.70 8.36
CA GLY A 565 -37.16 3.80 7.41
C GLY A 565 -38.56 4.00 6.80
N GLY A 566 -38.93 5.25 6.52
CA GLY A 566 -40.19 5.56 5.84
C GLY A 566 -40.25 4.89 4.46
N GLY A 567 -41.46 4.74 3.90
CA GLY A 567 -41.75 3.91 2.71
C GLY A 567 -41.05 4.28 1.38
N LYS A 568 -40.06 5.16 1.41
CA LYS A 568 -39.15 5.48 0.30
C LYS A 568 -37.73 4.93 0.47
N SER A 569 -37.34 4.48 1.66
CA SER A 569 -36.02 3.87 1.90
C SER A 569 -36.00 2.40 1.45
N PRO A 570 -34.86 1.85 1.00
CA PRO A 570 -34.77 0.44 0.62
C PRO A 570 -35.10 -0.49 1.80
N PRO A 571 -35.93 -1.55 1.60
CA PRO A 571 -36.29 -2.52 2.63
C PRO A 571 -35.07 -3.30 3.10
N GLY A 572 -35.19 -4.07 4.19
CA GLY A 572 -34.06 -4.87 4.68
C GLY A 572 -34.37 -5.76 5.89
N PRO A 573 -33.47 -6.70 6.21
CA PRO A 573 -33.57 -7.54 7.39
C PRO A 573 -33.29 -6.76 8.69
N PHE A 574 -33.85 -7.25 9.79
CA PHE A 574 -33.54 -6.75 11.12
C PHE A 574 -32.04 -6.95 11.46
N GLY A 575 -31.41 -5.97 12.09
CA GLY A 575 -30.03 -6.02 12.58
C GLY A 575 -29.93 -5.60 14.05
N LEU A 576 -28.94 -6.13 14.76
CA LEU A 576 -28.73 -5.83 16.18
C LEU A 576 -28.37 -4.35 16.42
N PRO A 577 -28.68 -3.78 17.60
CA PRO A 577 -28.52 -2.35 17.87
C PRO A 577 -27.13 -1.77 17.61
N ILE A 578 -26.08 -2.53 17.91
CA ILE A 578 -24.69 -2.08 17.88
C ILE A 578 -23.92 -2.62 16.66
N VAL A 579 -24.11 -3.91 16.33
CA VAL A 579 -23.36 -4.59 15.25
C VAL A 579 -24.14 -4.72 13.95
N GLY A 580 -25.43 -4.39 13.94
CA GLY A 580 -26.30 -4.56 12.78
C GLY A 580 -26.45 -6.03 12.38
N TYR A 581 -26.41 -6.30 11.08
CA TYR A 581 -26.51 -7.63 10.48
C TYR A 581 -25.17 -8.40 10.46
N MET A 582 -24.09 -7.80 10.97
CA MET A 582 -22.72 -8.36 10.89
C MET A 582 -22.59 -9.83 11.34
N PRO A 583 -23.25 -10.32 12.42
CA PRO A 583 -23.16 -11.72 12.83
C PRO A 583 -23.66 -12.73 11.78
N TRP A 584 -24.60 -12.31 10.92
CA TRP A 584 -25.23 -13.19 9.92
C TRP A 584 -24.61 -13.09 8.52
N LEU A 585 -23.71 -12.13 8.27
CA LEU A 585 -23.02 -12.00 6.97
C LEU A 585 -22.20 -13.24 6.60
N GLY A 586 -21.60 -13.90 7.61
CA GLY A 586 -20.83 -15.14 7.43
C GLY A 586 -19.53 -14.98 6.64
N SER A 587 -18.87 -16.10 6.35
CA SER A 587 -17.56 -16.13 5.67
C SER A 587 -17.64 -16.10 4.13
N LYS A 588 -18.83 -16.35 3.55
CA LYS A 588 -19.12 -16.27 2.11
C LYS A 588 -20.17 -15.19 1.85
N MET A 589 -19.80 -13.94 2.11
CA MET A 589 -20.72 -12.80 2.09
C MET A 589 -21.48 -12.63 0.76
N ASN A 590 -20.86 -13.00 -0.37
CA ASN A 590 -21.51 -13.00 -1.68
C ASN A 590 -22.76 -13.89 -1.73
N LEU A 591 -22.74 -15.06 -1.10
CA LEU A 591 -23.89 -15.96 -1.04
C LEU A 591 -24.96 -15.42 -0.09
N THR A 592 -24.57 -14.87 1.06
CA THR A 592 -25.51 -14.29 2.03
C THR A 592 -26.26 -13.09 1.43
N LEU A 593 -25.56 -12.21 0.73
CA LEU A 593 -26.17 -11.05 0.07
C LEU A 593 -27.07 -11.45 -1.10
N THR A 594 -26.75 -12.55 -1.80
CA THR A 594 -27.60 -13.10 -2.86
C THR A 594 -28.87 -13.74 -2.30
N LYS A 595 -28.81 -14.42 -1.14
CA LYS A 595 -30.02 -14.91 -0.43
C LYS A 595 -30.93 -13.79 0.10
N LEU A 596 -30.38 -12.62 0.39
CA LEU A 596 -31.18 -11.44 0.75
C LEU A 596 -31.82 -10.78 -0.48
N TRP A 597 -31.19 -10.84 -1.66
CA TRP A 597 -31.81 -10.38 -2.93
C TRP A 597 -33.12 -11.15 -3.22
N GLU A 598 -33.11 -12.47 -3.03
CA GLU A 598 -34.29 -13.34 -3.16
C GLU A 598 -35.46 -12.97 -2.22
N GLN A 599 -35.18 -12.24 -1.13
CA GLN A 599 -36.17 -11.87 -0.11
C GLN A 599 -36.61 -10.39 -0.17
N TYR A 600 -35.70 -9.49 -0.53
CA TYR A 600 -35.89 -8.03 -0.44
C TYR A 600 -35.85 -7.31 -1.81
N GLY A 601 -35.57 -8.01 -2.91
CA GLY A 601 -35.53 -7.45 -4.26
C GLY A 601 -34.23 -6.73 -4.60
N ASP A 602 -34.14 -6.21 -5.84
CA ASP A 602 -32.90 -5.69 -6.47
C ASP A 602 -32.11 -4.71 -5.60
N VAL A 603 -32.79 -3.89 -4.80
CA VAL A 603 -32.18 -2.90 -3.92
C VAL A 603 -32.76 -3.04 -2.51
N TYR A 604 -31.88 -3.38 -1.56
CA TYR A 604 -32.20 -3.46 -0.14
C TYR A 604 -31.12 -2.77 0.70
N SER A 605 -31.35 -2.59 1.99
CA SER A 605 -30.36 -2.03 2.91
C SER A 605 -30.11 -2.94 4.11
N ILE A 606 -28.87 -2.94 4.60
CA ILE A 606 -28.47 -3.62 5.83
C ILE A 606 -27.69 -2.64 6.71
N ARG A 607 -27.94 -2.68 8.01
CA ARG A 607 -27.07 -2.01 8.98
C ARG A 607 -25.85 -2.88 9.22
N VAL A 608 -24.65 -2.32 9.14
CA VAL A 608 -23.39 -3.01 9.46
C VAL A 608 -22.63 -2.14 10.44
N GLY A 609 -22.53 -2.58 11.70
CA GLY A 609 -22.06 -1.74 12.78
C GLY A 609 -22.94 -0.50 12.99
N SER A 610 -22.32 0.67 13.00
CA SER A 610 -23.01 1.97 13.11
C SER A 610 -23.37 2.61 11.77
N ARG A 611 -23.18 1.92 10.63
CA ARG A 611 -23.48 2.46 9.29
C ARG A 611 -24.64 1.71 8.63
N GLN A 612 -25.48 2.43 7.88
CA GLN A 612 -26.33 1.81 6.87
C GLN A 612 -25.48 1.49 5.62
N LEU A 613 -25.77 0.38 4.96
CA LEU A 613 -25.15 -0.05 3.71
C LEU A 613 -26.26 -0.49 2.75
N VAL A 614 -26.39 0.19 1.61
CA VAL A 614 -27.32 -0.23 0.54
C VAL A 614 -26.65 -1.30 -0.29
N VAL A 615 -27.38 -2.34 -0.66
CA VAL A 615 -26.90 -3.45 -1.50
C VAL A 615 -27.74 -3.52 -2.76
N VAL A 616 -27.07 -3.54 -3.90
CA VAL A 616 -27.67 -3.51 -5.24
C VAL A 616 -27.31 -4.80 -5.96
N ASN A 617 -28.32 -5.48 -6.50
CA ASN A 617 -28.26 -6.84 -7.02
C ASN A 617 -28.96 -6.92 -8.39
N GLY A 618 -28.70 -8.00 -9.13
CA GLY A 618 -29.28 -8.22 -10.46
C GLY A 618 -28.66 -7.35 -11.55
N GLN A 619 -28.75 -7.82 -12.80
CA GLN A 619 -28.10 -7.22 -13.94
C GLN A 619 -28.59 -5.79 -14.20
N ARG A 620 -29.92 -5.61 -14.17
CA ARG A 620 -30.61 -4.36 -14.51
C ARG A 620 -30.28 -3.22 -13.56
N ALA A 621 -30.39 -3.44 -12.25
CA ALA A 621 -30.17 -2.39 -11.25
C ALA A 621 -28.69 -2.02 -11.12
N ILE A 622 -27.78 -3.00 -11.13
CA ILE A 622 -26.33 -2.73 -11.11
C ILE A 622 -25.90 -1.94 -12.36
N ARG A 623 -26.38 -2.32 -13.55
CA ARG A 623 -26.06 -1.60 -14.80
C ARG A 623 -26.65 -0.20 -14.82
N GLY A 624 -27.93 -0.04 -14.44
CA GLY A 624 -28.59 1.27 -14.38
C GLY A 624 -27.97 2.24 -13.37
N ALA A 625 -27.41 1.73 -12.27
CA ALA A 625 -26.68 2.52 -11.29
C ALA A 625 -25.28 2.93 -11.77
N LEU A 626 -24.50 1.99 -12.32
CA LEU A 626 -23.09 2.21 -12.62
C LEU A 626 -22.81 2.78 -14.02
N ALA A 627 -23.58 2.42 -15.05
CA ALA A 627 -23.29 2.84 -16.42
C ALA A 627 -23.68 4.30 -16.69
N THR A 628 -24.77 4.77 -16.07
CA THR A 628 -25.54 5.92 -16.56
C THR A 628 -25.20 7.26 -15.89
N ASN A 629 -24.50 7.27 -14.76
CA ASN A 629 -24.25 8.50 -13.99
C ASN A 629 -23.00 8.45 -13.08
N ASP A 630 -22.61 9.62 -12.57
CA ASP A 630 -21.53 9.79 -11.58
C ASP A 630 -22.05 9.65 -10.12
N HIS A 631 -23.34 9.35 -9.89
CA HIS A 631 -23.98 9.43 -8.55
C HIS A 631 -23.43 8.39 -7.58
N PHE A 632 -23.01 7.22 -8.06
CA PHE A 632 -22.40 6.17 -7.25
C PHE A 632 -20.89 6.07 -7.43
N ALA A 633 -20.23 7.11 -7.96
CA ALA A 633 -18.80 7.07 -8.22
C ALA A 633 -17.91 7.28 -6.98
N GLY A 634 -18.49 7.64 -5.83
CA GLY A 634 -17.79 7.91 -4.58
C GLY A 634 -17.20 6.68 -3.89
N ARG A 635 -16.36 6.92 -2.88
CA ARG A 635 -15.86 5.92 -1.92
C ARG A 635 -16.25 6.33 -0.49
N PRO A 636 -16.67 5.39 0.37
CA PRO A 636 -16.99 5.70 1.76
C PRO A 636 -15.73 6.03 2.54
N ASP A 637 -15.85 6.90 3.55
CA ASP A 637 -14.76 7.23 4.45
C ASP A 637 -14.50 6.09 5.45
N PHE A 638 -13.76 5.08 4.98
CA PHE A 638 -13.35 3.88 5.68
C PHE A 638 -11.87 3.99 6.08
N PHE A 639 -11.54 3.50 7.29
CA PHE A 639 -10.18 3.52 7.81
C PHE A 639 -9.21 2.75 6.90
N THR A 640 -9.62 1.57 6.42
CA THR A 640 -8.80 0.76 5.51
C THR A 640 -8.58 1.45 4.15
N PHE A 641 -9.58 2.19 3.65
CA PHE A 641 -9.52 2.86 2.35
C PHE A 641 -8.55 4.05 2.38
N ARG A 642 -8.44 4.77 3.51
CA ARG A 642 -7.45 5.85 3.70
C ARG A 642 -5.99 5.39 3.59
N LEU A 643 -5.72 4.09 3.77
CA LEU A 643 -4.36 3.52 3.75
C LEU A 643 -3.94 3.02 2.35
N VAL A 644 -4.88 2.83 1.42
CA VAL A 644 -4.65 2.13 0.14
C VAL A 644 -4.77 3.10 -1.05
N ALA A 645 -3.68 3.27 -1.80
CA ALA A 645 -3.64 4.12 -2.98
C ALA A 645 -4.61 3.60 -4.08
N GLY A 646 -5.48 4.49 -4.58
CA GLY A 646 -6.53 4.19 -5.56
C GLY A 646 -7.92 3.93 -4.97
N PHE A 647 -8.06 3.87 -3.63
CA PHE A 647 -9.35 3.78 -2.94
C PHE A 647 -9.92 5.16 -2.53
N ASP A 648 -9.30 6.23 -3.05
CA ASP A 648 -9.67 7.63 -2.85
C ASP A 648 -11.05 8.02 -3.40
N ASP A 649 -11.65 9.04 -2.81
CA ASP A 649 -13.01 9.51 -3.15
C ASP A 649 -13.09 10.28 -4.47
N PHE A 650 -14.30 10.35 -5.03
CA PHE A 650 -14.55 10.88 -6.36
C PHE A 650 -14.34 12.39 -6.41
N SER A 651 -13.29 12.78 -7.13
CA SER A 651 -12.73 14.13 -7.14
C SER A 651 -12.17 14.46 -8.53
N PRO A 652 -11.93 15.74 -8.85
CA PRO A 652 -11.18 16.10 -10.07
C PRO A 652 -9.81 15.40 -10.12
N ALA A 653 -9.11 15.32 -8.99
CA ALA A 653 -7.85 14.58 -8.88
C ALA A 653 -8.00 13.09 -9.19
N TYR A 654 -9.08 12.42 -8.75
CA TYR A 654 -9.38 11.04 -9.17
C TYR A 654 -9.64 10.95 -10.68
N LYS A 655 -10.43 11.87 -11.25
CA LYS A 655 -10.71 11.91 -12.70
C LYS A 655 -9.41 12.04 -13.51
N ARG A 656 -8.48 12.89 -13.07
CA ARG A 656 -7.13 13.02 -13.66
C ARG A 656 -6.29 11.76 -13.52
N ARG A 657 -6.11 11.22 -12.31
CA ARG A 657 -5.44 9.90 -12.07
C ARG A 657 -5.98 8.83 -13.02
N LYS A 658 -7.31 8.72 -13.15
CA LYS A 658 -7.98 7.75 -14.02
C LYS A 658 -7.71 8.00 -15.51
N LYS A 659 -7.68 9.26 -15.98
CA LYS A 659 -7.25 9.65 -17.35
C LYS A 659 -5.82 9.19 -17.61
N LEU A 660 -4.89 9.43 -16.67
CA LEU A 660 -3.48 9.05 -16.81
C LEU A 660 -3.27 7.53 -16.82
N ILE A 661 -3.90 6.79 -15.90
CA ILE A 661 -3.83 5.31 -15.86
C ILE A 661 -4.29 4.70 -17.19
N LEU A 662 -5.37 5.25 -17.77
CA LEU A 662 -5.88 4.79 -19.07
C LEU A 662 -4.94 5.17 -20.25
N LYS A 663 -4.37 6.40 -20.26
CA LYS A 663 -3.32 6.77 -21.25
C LYS A 663 -2.10 5.82 -21.13
N ALA A 664 -1.68 5.47 -19.91
CA ALA A 664 -0.53 4.61 -19.64
C ALA A 664 -0.74 3.17 -20.14
N MET A 665 -1.85 2.53 -19.74
CA MET A 665 -2.19 1.17 -20.19
C MET A 665 -2.37 1.09 -21.71
N ALA A 666 -2.96 2.11 -22.33
CA ALA A 666 -3.11 2.19 -23.77
C ALA A 666 -1.78 2.34 -24.54
N MET A 667 -0.69 2.79 -23.90
CA MET A 667 0.63 2.80 -24.51
C MET A 667 1.09 1.37 -24.83
N PHE A 668 1.04 0.49 -23.83
CA PHE A 668 1.41 -0.92 -23.97
C PHE A 668 0.50 -1.67 -24.93
N THR A 669 -0.82 -1.58 -24.75
CA THR A 669 -1.75 -2.38 -25.57
C THR A 669 -1.89 -1.90 -27.01
N ASN A 670 -1.35 -0.73 -27.37
CA ASN A 670 -1.40 -0.19 -28.74
C ASN A 670 -0.01 0.07 -29.35
N ARG A 671 0.82 0.94 -28.76
CA ARG A 671 2.12 1.33 -29.34
C ARG A 671 3.18 0.25 -29.19
N ARG A 672 3.24 -0.40 -28.02
CA ARG A 672 4.28 -1.37 -27.65
C ARG A 672 3.74 -2.80 -27.56
N ARG A 673 2.70 -3.11 -28.36
CA ARG A 673 1.99 -4.41 -28.32
C ARG A 673 2.90 -5.58 -28.67
N ALA A 674 3.71 -5.47 -29.71
CA ALA A 674 4.62 -6.53 -30.15
C ALA A 674 5.68 -6.87 -29.07
N GLU A 675 6.15 -5.88 -28.30
CA GLU A 675 7.04 -6.12 -27.17
C GLU A 675 6.31 -6.81 -26.02
N LEU A 676 5.08 -6.37 -25.70
CA LEU A 676 4.23 -7.01 -24.69
C LEU A 676 3.90 -8.46 -25.06
N GLU A 677 3.67 -8.75 -26.35
CA GLU A 677 3.48 -10.10 -26.90
C GLU A 677 4.76 -10.94 -26.78
N SER A 678 5.94 -10.38 -27.06
CA SER A 678 7.23 -11.05 -26.83
C SER A 678 7.47 -11.37 -25.34
N VAL A 679 7.13 -10.45 -24.43
CA VAL A 679 7.26 -10.67 -22.98
C VAL A 679 6.24 -11.70 -22.48
N ALA A 680 5.01 -11.68 -22.99
CA ALA A 680 4.00 -12.69 -22.69
C ALA A 680 4.41 -14.09 -23.19
N ALA A 681 4.98 -14.20 -24.39
CA ALA A 681 5.49 -15.46 -24.92
C ALA A 681 6.65 -16.01 -24.08
N LYS A 682 7.56 -15.16 -23.59
CA LYS A 682 8.62 -15.56 -22.63
C LYS A 682 8.02 -16.06 -21.31
N ALA A 683 7.04 -15.35 -20.75
CA ALA A 683 6.36 -15.73 -19.51
C ALA A 683 5.58 -17.06 -19.65
N VAL A 684 4.93 -17.29 -20.79
CA VAL A 684 4.33 -18.59 -21.16
C VAL A 684 5.41 -19.67 -21.21
N GLY A 685 6.55 -19.41 -21.86
CA GLY A 685 7.68 -20.35 -21.90
C GLY A 685 8.21 -20.75 -20.51
N PHE A 686 8.35 -19.79 -19.60
CA PHE A 686 8.73 -20.06 -18.21
C PHE A 686 7.70 -20.90 -17.47
N LEU A 687 6.40 -20.66 -17.69
CA LEU A 687 5.30 -21.45 -17.13
C LEU A 687 5.33 -22.89 -17.65
N MET A 688 5.47 -23.09 -18.97
CA MET A 688 5.54 -24.44 -19.57
C MET A 688 6.75 -25.22 -19.05
N ALA A 689 7.93 -24.58 -18.98
CA ALA A 689 9.13 -25.18 -18.42
C ALA A 689 8.97 -25.57 -16.94
N GLU A 690 8.26 -24.78 -16.14
CA GLU A 690 7.99 -25.09 -14.73
C GLU A 690 6.99 -26.25 -14.58
N LEU A 691 5.94 -26.30 -15.40
CA LEU A 691 4.97 -27.41 -15.42
C LEU A 691 5.61 -28.72 -15.92
N LYS A 692 6.53 -28.65 -16.90
CA LYS A 692 7.27 -29.81 -17.45
C LYS A 692 7.97 -30.64 -16.38
N HIS A 693 8.56 -30.02 -15.36
CA HIS A 693 9.25 -30.72 -14.28
C HIS A 693 8.33 -31.62 -13.44
N ALA A 694 7.01 -31.41 -13.49
CA ALA A 694 6.00 -32.20 -12.80
C ALA A 694 4.93 -32.76 -13.76
N ALA A 695 5.28 -32.94 -15.03
CA ALA A 695 4.49 -33.65 -16.03
C ALA A 695 3.90 -34.96 -15.50
N GLY A 696 2.62 -35.19 -15.74
CA GLY A 696 1.92 -36.41 -15.32
C GLY A 696 1.69 -36.56 -13.81
N LYS A 697 2.01 -35.54 -12.99
CA LYS A 697 1.82 -35.55 -11.53
C LYS A 697 0.83 -34.45 -11.10
N PRO A 698 0.11 -34.61 -9.97
CA PRO A 698 -0.75 -33.55 -9.44
C PRO A 698 0.04 -32.34 -8.91
N VAL A 699 -0.14 -31.18 -9.55
CA VAL A 699 0.56 -29.90 -9.29
C VAL A 699 -0.43 -28.84 -8.83
N ASP A 700 -0.04 -28.03 -7.84
CA ASP A 700 -0.73 -26.77 -7.52
C ASP A 700 -0.25 -25.67 -8.49
N PRO A 701 -1.12 -25.17 -9.41
CA PRO A 701 -0.71 -24.21 -10.44
C PRO A 701 -0.48 -22.80 -9.90
N LYS A 702 -0.77 -22.51 -8.63
CA LYS A 702 -0.72 -21.16 -8.06
C LYS A 702 0.66 -20.53 -8.17
N LYS A 703 1.71 -21.18 -7.65
CA LYS A 703 3.06 -20.57 -7.65
C LYS A 703 3.59 -20.32 -9.08
N PRO A 704 3.51 -21.27 -10.03
CA PRO A 704 3.92 -21.03 -11.41
C PRO A 704 3.14 -19.90 -12.10
N LEU A 705 1.81 -19.85 -11.94
CA LEU A 705 0.99 -18.81 -12.55
C LEU A 705 1.34 -17.41 -12.03
N TYR A 706 1.44 -17.23 -10.70
CA TYR A 706 1.82 -15.93 -10.15
C TYR A 706 3.25 -15.53 -10.57
N ARG A 707 4.20 -16.48 -10.67
CA ARG A 707 5.56 -16.23 -11.18
C ARG A 707 5.52 -15.65 -12.60
N ALA A 708 4.88 -16.35 -13.53
CA ALA A 708 4.83 -15.94 -14.94
C ALA A 708 4.10 -14.60 -15.15
N VAL A 709 2.96 -14.39 -14.47
CA VAL A 709 2.20 -13.13 -14.56
C VAL A 709 2.97 -11.96 -13.92
N CYS A 710 3.74 -12.20 -12.85
CA CYS A 710 4.60 -11.20 -12.24
C CYS A 710 5.65 -10.65 -13.21
N THR A 711 6.18 -11.48 -14.13
CA THR A 711 7.14 -11.04 -15.16
C THR A 711 6.52 -10.04 -16.15
N ILE A 712 5.25 -10.23 -16.57
CA ILE A 712 4.59 -9.30 -17.49
C ILE A 712 4.26 -7.98 -16.79
N MET A 713 3.64 -8.03 -15.61
CA MET A 713 3.30 -6.82 -14.86
C MET A 713 4.54 -6.07 -14.34
N GLY A 714 5.66 -6.77 -14.08
CA GLY A 714 6.95 -6.15 -13.79
C GLY A 714 7.50 -5.33 -14.95
N TYR A 715 7.41 -5.88 -16.16
CA TYR A 715 7.76 -5.18 -17.39
C TYR A 715 6.82 -4.00 -17.70
N VAL A 716 5.51 -4.15 -17.49
CA VAL A 716 4.53 -3.07 -17.72
C VAL A 716 4.70 -1.91 -16.73
N CYS A 717 4.91 -2.21 -15.45
CA CYS A 717 5.00 -1.16 -14.42
C CYS A 717 6.41 -0.58 -14.23
N TYR A 718 7.46 -1.37 -14.42
CA TYR A 718 8.84 -1.02 -14.05
C TYR A 718 9.88 -1.60 -15.01
N GLY A 719 9.56 -1.88 -16.29
CA GLY A 719 10.52 -2.34 -17.31
C GLY A 719 11.25 -3.67 -17.02
N GLN A 720 10.99 -4.31 -15.88
CA GLN A 720 11.84 -5.34 -15.28
C GLN A 720 11.37 -6.74 -15.63
N HIS A 721 12.32 -7.58 -16.02
CA HIS A 721 12.13 -9.02 -16.11
C HIS A 721 12.56 -9.66 -14.79
N PHE A 722 11.62 -9.76 -13.84
CA PHE A 722 11.86 -10.48 -12.59
C PHE A 722 12.25 -11.94 -12.87
N ASP A 723 13.42 -12.35 -12.39
CA ASP A 723 13.92 -13.71 -12.57
C ASP A 723 13.11 -14.71 -11.71
N LYS A 724 12.81 -15.86 -12.31
CA LYS A 724 11.86 -16.88 -11.85
C LYS A 724 12.14 -17.36 -10.42
N ASP A 725 13.40 -17.62 -10.13
CA ASP A 725 13.86 -18.19 -8.85
C ASP A 725 14.57 -17.15 -7.97
N SER A 726 14.39 -15.86 -8.26
CA SER A 726 14.84 -14.77 -7.39
C SER A 726 14.12 -14.77 -6.04
N ALA A 727 14.86 -14.45 -4.98
CA ALA A 727 14.31 -14.21 -3.63
C ALA A 727 13.39 -12.97 -3.58
N GLU A 728 13.32 -12.19 -4.67
CA GLU A 728 12.42 -11.06 -4.87
C GLU A 728 11.01 -11.50 -5.23
N VAL A 729 10.85 -12.35 -6.25
CA VAL A 729 9.54 -12.93 -6.60
C VAL A 729 8.96 -13.71 -5.41
N GLY A 730 9.79 -14.44 -4.65
CA GLY A 730 9.36 -15.09 -3.41
C GLY A 730 8.69 -14.12 -2.42
N ARG A 731 9.31 -12.97 -2.14
CA ARG A 731 8.77 -11.92 -1.26
C ARG A 731 7.49 -11.28 -1.81
N ILE A 732 7.39 -11.08 -3.12
CA ILE A 732 6.17 -10.57 -3.78
C ILE A 732 4.99 -11.54 -3.58
N LEU A 733 5.21 -12.84 -3.75
CA LEU A 733 4.20 -13.89 -3.54
C LEU A 733 3.69 -13.93 -2.09
N GLU A 734 4.61 -13.91 -1.11
CA GLU A 734 4.27 -13.92 0.31
C GLU A 734 3.49 -12.67 0.74
N THR A 735 3.90 -11.51 0.21
CA THR A 735 3.22 -10.22 0.40
C THR A 735 1.80 -10.24 -0.18
N ALA A 736 1.61 -10.81 -1.37
CA ALA A 736 0.29 -10.97 -1.98
C ALA A 736 -0.62 -11.91 -1.16
N ASP A 737 -0.09 -12.99 -0.60
CA ASP A 737 -0.84 -13.90 0.26
C ASP A 737 -1.13 -13.29 1.65
N GLU A 738 -0.26 -12.45 2.21
CA GLU A 738 -0.58 -11.65 3.40
C GLU A 738 -1.68 -10.62 3.10
N PHE A 739 -1.64 -9.97 1.93
CA PHE A 739 -2.68 -9.02 1.49
C PHE A 739 -4.04 -9.70 1.31
N ALA A 740 -4.11 -10.83 0.60
CA ALA A 740 -5.35 -11.58 0.41
C ALA A 740 -5.99 -12.06 1.73
N ARG A 741 -5.17 -12.37 2.75
CA ARG A 741 -5.65 -12.76 4.09
C ARG A 741 -6.16 -11.59 4.94
N THR A 742 -5.63 -10.37 4.71
CA THR A 742 -5.93 -9.18 5.54
C THR A 742 -6.96 -8.25 4.90
N ALA A 743 -6.89 -8.02 3.58
CA ALA A 743 -7.84 -7.21 2.83
C ALA A 743 -9.13 -7.99 2.53
N ARG A 744 -10.18 -7.73 3.32
CA ARG A 744 -11.47 -8.42 3.26
C ARG A 744 -12.62 -7.42 3.39
N PHE A 745 -13.79 -7.73 2.85
CA PHE A 745 -15.00 -6.97 3.20
C PHE A 745 -15.37 -7.16 4.68
N GLY A 746 -15.95 -6.12 5.29
CA GLY A 746 -16.48 -6.20 6.67
C GLY A 746 -15.48 -6.00 7.79
N VAL A 747 -14.30 -5.38 7.55
CA VAL A 747 -13.31 -5.12 8.61
C VAL A 747 -13.91 -4.24 9.71
N LEU A 748 -13.80 -4.70 10.97
CA LEU A 748 -14.53 -4.11 12.11
C LEU A 748 -14.32 -2.59 12.26
N CYS A 749 -13.09 -2.10 12.04
CA CYS A 749 -12.76 -0.67 12.21
C CYS A 749 -13.42 0.26 11.19
N ASP A 750 -13.85 -0.24 10.02
CA ASP A 750 -14.52 0.58 9.02
C ASP A 750 -15.99 0.85 9.39
N TYR A 751 -16.63 -0.13 10.02
CA TYR A 751 -18.07 -0.15 10.36
C TYR A 751 -18.36 0.17 11.83
N ILE A 752 -17.39 -0.03 12.73
CA ILE A 752 -17.45 0.30 14.16
C ILE A 752 -16.12 0.97 14.58
N PRO A 753 -15.86 2.24 14.20
CA PRO A 753 -14.55 2.87 14.41
C PRO A 753 -14.11 2.98 15.87
N TRP A 754 -15.07 3.18 16.79
CA TRP A 754 -14.80 3.22 18.24
C TRP A 754 -14.34 1.87 18.82
N ALA A 755 -14.63 0.76 18.15
CA ALA A 755 -14.23 -0.59 18.54
C ALA A 755 -12.90 -1.03 17.89
N SER A 756 -12.23 -0.14 17.15
CA SER A 756 -10.96 -0.42 16.45
C SER A 756 -9.84 -0.94 17.37
N TRP A 757 -9.88 -0.63 18.66
CA TRP A 757 -8.94 -1.14 19.66
C TRP A 757 -8.98 -2.67 19.80
N LEU A 758 -10.16 -3.30 19.64
CA LEU A 758 -10.32 -4.77 19.66
C LEU A 758 -9.51 -5.45 18.54
N VAL A 759 -9.35 -4.76 17.41
CA VAL A 759 -8.63 -5.25 16.22
C VAL A 759 -7.24 -4.60 16.06
N ARG A 760 -6.71 -3.90 17.08
CA ARG A 760 -5.43 -3.17 17.00
C ARG A 760 -4.27 -4.02 16.47
N LYS A 761 -4.17 -5.30 16.87
CA LYS A 761 -3.13 -6.22 16.36
C LYS A 761 -3.30 -6.58 14.87
N GLN A 762 -4.53 -6.65 14.37
CA GLN A 762 -4.83 -6.92 12.96
C GLN A 762 -4.59 -5.66 12.11
N VAL A 763 -5.05 -4.51 12.61
CA VAL A 763 -4.81 -3.20 12.00
C VAL A 763 -3.32 -2.89 11.89
N ALA A 764 -2.53 -3.13 12.96
CA ALA A 764 -1.09 -2.91 12.94
C ALA A 764 -0.37 -3.75 11.88
N LYS A 765 -0.74 -5.05 11.76
CA LYS A 765 -0.20 -5.91 10.69
C LYS A 765 -0.57 -5.46 9.28
N PHE A 766 -1.80 -4.97 9.09
CA PHE A 766 -2.23 -4.45 7.78
C PHE A 766 -1.51 -3.13 7.42
N VAL A 767 -1.32 -2.23 8.39
CA VAL A 767 -0.53 -1.00 8.21
C VAL A 767 0.93 -1.33 7.89
N ASP A 768 1.54 -2.28 8.59
CA ASP A 768 2.91 -2.71 8.30
C ASP A 768 3.06 -3.36 6.92
N LEU A 769 2.14 -4.24 6.53
CA LEU A 769 2.11 -4.82 5.19
C LEU A 769 2.05 -3.73 4.10
N LEU A 770 1.18 -2.73 4.27
CA LEU A 770 1.08 -1.60 3.33
C LEU A 770 2.34 -0.71 3.34
N ARG A 771 3.02 -0.57 4.48
CA ARG A 771 4.34 0.10 4.57
C ARG A 771 5.40 -0.67 3.77
N ARG A 772 5.48 -2.00 3.93
CA ARG A 772 6.40 -2.87 3.18
C ARG A 772 6.15 -2.83 1.67
N ILE A 773 4.88 -2.89 1.25
CA ILE A 773 4.49 -2.75 -0.16
C ILE A 773 4.93 -1.39 -0.73
N ARG A 774 4.69 -0.30 0.02
CA ARG A 774 5.07 1.06 -0.40
C ARG A 774 6.58 1.21 -0.55
N ALA A 775 7.36 0.88 0.49
CA ALA A 775 8.81 1.01 0.47
C ALA A 775 9.47 0.23 -0.69
N TYR A 776 8.93 -0.94 -1.04
CA TYR A 776 9.38 -1.70 -2.19
C TYR A 776 9.02 -1.05 -3.54
N SER A 777 7.79 -0.52 -3.67
CA SER A 777 7.35 0.26 -4.84
C SER A 777 8.20 1.52 -5.04
N ASP A 778 8.55 2.22 -3.97
CA ASP A 778 9.37 3.42 -3.99
C ASP A 778 10.81 3.08 -4.43
N GLN A 779 11.39 2.00 -3.89
CA GLN A 779 12.71 1.51 -4.31
C GLN A 779 12.77 1.19 -5.81
N LEU A 780 11.80 0.48 -6.37
CA LEU A 780 11.73 0.17 -7.81
C LEU A 780 11.58 1.44 -8.66
N THR A 781 10.80 2.40 -8.16
CA THR A 781 10.55 3.68 -8.85
C THR A 781 11.81 4.55 -8.86
N GLU A 782 12.57 4.61 -7.77
CA GLU A 782 13.85 5.33 -7.72
C GLU A 782 14.89 4.75 -8.68
N GLN A 783 14.97 3.42 -8.80
CA GLN A 783 15.86 2.77 -9.77
C GLN A 783 15.51 3.18 -11.21
N HIS A 784 14.21 3.32 -11.52
CA HIS A 784 13.73 3.79 -12.83
C HIS A 784 14.05 5.24 -13.08
N VAL A 785 13.74 6.13 -12.14
CA VAL A 785 13.97 7.59 -12.27
C VAL A 785 15.46 7.92 -12.47
N ARG A 786 16.37 7.16 -11.86
CA ARG A 786 17.84 7.30 -12.06
C ARG A 786 18.32 6.98 -13.49
N THR A 787 17.48 6.34 -14.30
CA THR A 787 17.80 5.88 -15.66
C THR A 787 16.73 6.30 -16.67
N TYR A 788 15.92 7.30 -16.32
CA TYR A 788 14.83 7.84 -17.16
C TYR A 788 15.38 8.56 -18.39
N ASP A 789 14.73 8.29 -19.53
CA ASP A 789 14.95 8.97 -20.81
C ASP A 789 13.63 9.66 -21.22
N GLN A 790 13.73 10.94 -21.63
CA GLN A 790 12.58 11.71 -22.08
C GLN A 790 12.10 11.31 -23.49
N GLU A 791 12.97 10.75 -24.33
CA GLU A 791 12.62 10.30 -25.68
C GLU A 791 12.10 8.85 -25.65
N ASN A 792 12.72 7.98 -24.86
CA ASN A 792 12.38 6.55 -24.74
C ASN A 792 11.66 6.20 -23.42
N LEU A 793 10.32 6.22 -23.43
CA LEU A 793 9.50 5.79 -22.28
C LEU A 793 9.46 4.26 -22.17
N ARG A 794 10.18 3.71 -21.20
CA ARG A 794 10.35 2.25 -21.00
C ARG A 794 9.15 1.60 -20.33
N ASP A 795 8.36 2.32 -19.54
CA ASP A 795 7.22 1.76 -18.81
C ASP A 795 6.19 2.80 -18.29
N VAL A 796 5.22 2.32 -17.50
CA VAL A 796 4.22 3.16 -16.82
C VAL A 796 4.85 4.13 -15.80
N THR A 797 5.95 3.77 -15.15
CA THR A 797 6.67 4.63 -14.20
C THR A 797 7.37 5.77 -14.94
N ASP A 798 8.07 5.50 -16.04
CA ASP A 798 8.62 6.54 -16.92
C ASP A 798 7.51 7.47 -17.46
N PHE A 799 6.36 6.91 -17.87
CA PHE A 799 5.23 7.69 -18.36
C PHE A 799 4.68 8.65 -17.29
N PHE A 800 4.47 8.16 -16.07
CA PHE A 800 4.06 9.00 -14.94
C PHE A 800 5.15 10.02 -14.54
N TYR A 801 6.43 9.63 -14.57
CA TYR A 801 7.53 10.55 -14.29
C TYR A 801 7.59 11.69 -15.31
N LYS A 802 7.44 11.40 -16.60
CA LYS A 802 7.35 12.44 -17.66
C LYS A 802 6.19 13.40 -17.44
N ILE A 803 5.02 12.91 -17.04
CA ILE A 803 3.88 13.78 -16.70
C ILE A 803 4.19 14.64 -15.47
N SER A 804 4.95 14.12 -14.51
CA SER A 804 5.39 14.88 -13.32
C SER A 804 6.39 15.99 -13.63
N THR A 805 7.16 15.88 -14.71
CA THR A 805 8.23 16.83 -15.07
C THR A 805 7.89 17.80 -16.20
N THR A 806 7.01 17.42 -17.14
CA THR A 806 6.87 18.16 -18.42
C THR A 806 5.72 19.19 -18.44
N GLN A 807 5.01 19.43 -17.31
CA GLN A 807 3.93 20.43 -17.14
C GLN A 807 2.97 20.61 -18.34
N VAL A 808 2.56 19.50 -18.99
CA VAL A 808 1.92 19.58 -20.32
C VAL A 808 0.52 20.20 -20.26
N GLU A 809 0.35 21.27 -21.03
CA GLU A 809 -0.90 21.99 -21.30
C GLU A 809 -1.89 21.16 -22.15
N ASP A 810 -2.39 20.04 -21.61
CA ASP A 810 -3.67 19.43 -22.01
C ASP A 810 -4.77 20.47 -21.61
N GLY A 811 -4.96 21.52 -22.43
CA GLY A 811 -5.56 22.83 -22.11
C GLY A 811 -7.04 22.86 -21.68
N ASP A 812 -7.36 22.19 -20.57
CA ASP A 812 -8.69 22.02 -19.97
C ASP A 812 -8.55 21.73 -18.45
N ASP A 813 -7.46 22.19 -17.81
CA ASP A 813 -7.09 21.78 -16.45
C ASP A 813 -6.52 22.92 -15.57
N ASP A 814 -6.78 22.80 -14.28
CA ASP A 814 -6.88 23.90 -13.29
C ASP A 814 -5.53 24.28 -12.64
N GLY A 815 -4.48 24.42 -13.48
CA GLY A 815 -3.17 25.00 -13.13
C GLY A 815 -2.39 24.32 -11.99
N LYS A 816 -2.69 23.07 -11.65
CA LYS A 816 -2.16 22.38 -10.46
C LYS A 816 -1.19 21.26 -10.81
N GLU A 817 0.04 21.43 -10.33
CA GLU A 817 1.15 20.50 -10.44
C GLU A 817 0.81 19.08 -9.97
N TYR A 818 1.40 18.08 -10.62
CA TYR A 818 1.23 16.68 -10.26
C TYR A 818 2.17 16.29 -9.11
N ASP A 819 1.60 16.07 -7.94
CA ASP A 819 2.26 15.44 -6.79
C ASP A 819 3.02 14.17 -7.22
N ARG A 820 4.34 14.21 -7.07
CA ARG A 820 5.25 13.17 -7.56
C ARG A 820 5.15 11.90 -6.74
N ASP A 821 4.86 11.98 -5.45
CA ASP A 821 4.72 10.80 -4.57
C ASP A 821 3.37 10.10 -4.78
N MET A 822 2.30 10.85 -5.12
CA MET A 822 1.08 10.26 -5.66
C MET A 822 1.37 9.43 -6.92
N LEU A 823 2.19 9.96 -7.83
CA LEU A 823 2.51 9.27 -9.09
C LEU A 823 3.39 8.03 -8.89
N LYS A 824 4.40 8.05 -7.99
CA LYS A 824 5.11 6.83 -7.54
C LYS A 824 4.13 5.76 -7.05
N GLY A 825 3.19 6.15 -6.19
CA GLY A 825 2.18 5.27 -5.61
C GLY A 825 1.20 4.66 -6.62
N LEU A 826 1.05 5.22 -7.83
CA LEU A 826 0.23 4.63 -8.87
C LEU A 826 0.89 3.39 -9.49
N SER A 827 2.20 3.37 -9.73
CA SER A 827 2.90 2.21 -10.30
C SER A 827 2.75 0.97 -9.40
N GLY A 828 2.96 1.12 -8.09
CA GLY A 828 2.74 0.04 -7.11
C GLY A 828 1.29 -0.43 -7.02
N SER A 829 0.32 0.49 -7.09
CA SER A 829 -1.11 0.16 -7.11
C SER A 829 -1.50 -0.64 -8.35
N LEU A 830 -0.98 -0.26 -9.53
CA LEU A 830 -1.23 -0.97 -10.80
C LEU A 830 -0.55 -2.34 -10.84
N PHE A 831 0.70 -2.45 -10.37
CA PHE A 831 1.43 -3.71 -10.27
C PHE A 831 0.67 -4.71 -9.39
N GLY A 832 0.36 -4.34 -8.14
CA GLY A 832 -0.32 -5.20 -7.18
C GLY A 832 -1.74 -5.61 -7.60
N ALA A 833 -2.48 -4.72 -8.26
CA ALA A 833 -3.80 -5.05 -8.80
C ALA A 833 -3.72 -5.97 -10.03
N GLY A 834 -2.72 -5.79 -10.90
CA GLY A 834 -2.53 -6.56 -12.12
C GLY A 834 -2.25 -8.04 -11.84
N PHE A 835 -1.09 -8.35 -11.24
CA PHE A 835 -0.62 -9.75 -11.24
C PHE A 835 -1.53 -10.67 -10.42
N GLY A 836 -2.03 -10.20 -9.27
CA GLY A 836 -2.86 -10.99 -8.38
C GLY A 836 -4.23 -11.37 -8.96
N THR A 837 -4.84 -10.50 -9.78
CA THR A 837 -6.17 -10.75 -10.36
C THR A 837 -6.11 -11.59 -11.63
N ILE A 838 -5.08 -11.40 -12.45
CA ILE A 838 -4.81 -12.20 -13.65
C ILE A 838 -4.45 -13.64 -13.26
N ALA A 839 -3.49 -13.84 -12.34
CA ALA A 839 -3.11 -15.17 -11.86
C ALA A 839 -4.28 -15.90 -11.15
N LEU A 840 -5.17 -15.17 -10.46
CA LEU A 840 -6.39 -15.74 -9.88
C LEU A 840 -7.40 -16.19 -10.95
N THR A 841 -7.60 -15.39 -12.01
CA THR A 841 -8.50 -15.77 -13.11
C THR A 841 -7.98 -17.00 -13.85
N LEU A 842 -6.67 -17.10 -14.05
CA LEU A 842 -6.03 -18.27 -14.66
C LEU A 842 -6.12 -19.54 -13.80
N GLN A 843 -6.03 -19.43 -12.47
CA GLN A 843 -6.31 -20.57 -11.57
C GLN A 843 -7.75 -21.09 -11.74
N TRP A 844 -8.74 -20.20 -11.79
CA TRP A 844 -10.13 -20.59 -12.08
C TRP A 844 -10.29 -21.21 -13.47
N ALA A 845 -9.65 -20.64 -14.49
CA ALA A 845 -9.68 -21.18 -15.86
C ALA A 845 -9.10 -22.59 -15.92
N ILE A 846 -7.94 -22.84 -15.32
CA ILE A 846 -7.30 -24.17 -15.22
C ILE A 846 -8.20 -25.16 -14.48
N MET A 847 -8.77 -24.75 -13.33
CA MET A 847 -9.65 -25.62 -12.54
C MET A 847 -10.94 -25.98 -13.29
N LEU A 848 -11.53 -25.03 -14.02
CA LEU A 848 -12.72 -25.25 -14.84
C LEU A 848 -12.41 -26.11 -16.07
N MET A 849 -11.28 -25.91 -16.75
CA MET A 849 -10.86 -26.75 -17.87
C MET A 849 -10.56 -28.19 -17.43
N ALA A 850 -9.95 -28.39 -16.26
CA ALA A 850 -9.74 -29.71 -15.67
C ALA A 850 -11.05 -30.41 -15.29
N LYS A 851 -12.05 -29.65 -14.80
CA LYS A 851 -13.37 -30.16 -14.41
C LYS A 851 -14.27 -30.48 -15.60
N TYR A 852 -14.12 -29.74 -16.71
CA TYR A 852 -14.96 -29.83 -17.90
C TYR A 852 -14.13 -30.17 -19.15
N PRO A 853 -13.58 -31.40 -19.24
CA PRO A 853 -12.69 -31.81 -20.33
C PRO A 853 -13.36 -31.76 -21.71
N GLN A 854 -14.69 -31.84 -21.80
CA GLN A 854 -15.44 -31.68 -23.05
C GLN A 854 -15.32 -30.26 -23.63
N TRP A 855 -15.31 -29.24 -22.78
CA TRP A 855 -15.09 -27.84 -23.21
C TRP A 855 -13.62 -27.59 -23.53
N GLN A 856 -12.71 -28.14 -22.71
CA GLN A 856 -11.27 -28.12 -22.98
C GLN A 856 -10.93 -28.75 -24.34
N GLY A 857 -11.57 -29.87 -24.69
CA GLY A 857 -11.39 -30.55 -25.97
C GLY A 857 -11.88 -29.71 -27.17
N ARG A 858 -13.04 -29.06 -27.05
CA ARG A 858 -13.57 -28.20 -28.13
C ARG A 858 -12.75 -26.91 -28.32
N VAL A 859 -12.31 -26.27 -27.23
CA VAL A 859 -11.41 -25.09 -27.29
C VAL A 859 -10.06 -25.48 -27.91
N ARG A 860 -9.53 -26.64 -27.56
CA ARG A 860 -8.32 -27.19 -28.19
C ARG A 860 -8.51 -27.41 -29.69
N GLN A 861 -9.62 -28.02 -30.10
CA GLN A 861 -9.91 -28.24 -31.52
C GLN A 861 -10.00 -26.91 -32.27
N GLU A 862 -10.66 -25.88 -31.73
CA GLU A 862 -10.68 -24.55 -32.35
C GLU A 862 -9.27 -23.96 -32.54
N LEU A 863 -8.40 -24.10 -31.54
CA LEU A 863 -6.99 -23.67 -31.64
C LEU A 863 -6.23 -24.47 -32.71
N ASP A 864 -6.44 -25.79 -32.79
CA ASP A 864 -5.84 -26.65 -33.81
C ASP A 864 -6.32 -26.29 -35.23
N ASP A 865 -7.61 -26.04 -35.41
CA ASP A 865 -8.25 -25.76 -36.70
C ASP A 865 -7.94 -24.33 -37.21
N GLN A 866 -7.75 -23.34 -36.33
CA GLN A 866 -7.60 -21.92 -36.68
C GLN A 866 -6.17 -21.36 -36.57
N ILE A 867 -5.31 -21.98 -35.76
CA ILE A 867 -3.94 -21.54 -35.46
C ILE A 867 -2.93 -22.67 -35.76
N GLY A 868 -3.33 -23.92 -35.54
CA GLY A 868 -2.45 -25.08 -35.68
C GLY A 868 -1.61 -25.34 -34.44
N LEU A 869 -0.78 -26.38 -34.54
CA LEU A 869 0.03 -26.92 -33.44
C LEU A 869 1.53 -26.58 -33.55
N ASP A 870 1.93 -25.72 -34.48
CA ASP A 870 3.34 -25.33 -34.64
C ASP A 870 3.90 -24.75 -33.33
N HIS A 871 4.88 -25.44 -32.74
CA HIS A 871 5.53 -25.05 -31.50
C HIS A 871 6.32 -23.74 -31.62
N HIS A 872 6.63 -23.29 -32.84
CA HIS A 872 7.23 -21.99 -33.12
C HIS A 872 6.18 -20.85 -33.24
N HIS A 873 4.91 -21.16 -33.46
CA HIS A 873 3.85 -20.16 -33.57
C HIS A 873 3.49 -19.61 -32.18
N GLN A 874 3.81 -18.34 -31.94
CA GLN A 874 3.44 -17.63 -30.73
C GLN A 874 2.07 -16.98 -30.94
N LEU A 875 1.09 -17.38 -30.12
CA LEU A 875 -0.24 -16.76 -30.10
C LEU A 875 -0.12 -15.25 -29.82
N VAL A 876 -0.79 -14.44 -30.65
CA VAL A 876 -0.81 -12.97 -30.53
C VAL A 876 -2.23 -12.46 -30.31
N TRP A 877 -2.38 -11.21 -29.83
CA TRP A 877 -3.69 -10.67 -29.45
C TRP A 877 -4.68 -10.62 -30.60
N SER A 878 -4.22 -10.54 -31.85
CA SER A 878 -5.08 -10.59 -33.05
C SER A 878 -5.81 -11.91 -33.23
N ASP A 879 -5.25 -13.04 -32.78
CA ASP A 879 -5.81 -14.37 -33.04
C ASP A 879 -7.16 -14.60 -32.36
N ARG A 880 -7.46 -13.86 -31.28
CA ARG A 880 -8.78 -13.86 -30.62
C ARG A 880 -9.96 -13.63 -31.58
N GLY A 881 -9.72 -12.98 -32.73
CA GLY A 881 -10.72 -12.72 -33.77
C GLY A 881 -11.10 -13.97 -34.59
N LYS A 882 -10.29 -15.03 -34.55
CA LYS A 882 -10.54 -16.34 -35.18
C LYS A 882 -11.12 -17.37 -34.19
N LEU A 883 -11.18 -17.03 -32.90
CA LEU A 883 -11.34 -17.99 -31.80
C LEU A 883 -12.60 -17.71 -30.95
N PRO A 884 -13.82 -17.73 -31.54
CA PRO A 884 -15.06 -17.37 -30.85
C PRO A 884 -15.37 -18.27 -29.64
N LEU A 885 -15.15 -19.58 -29.70
CA LEU A 885 -15.37 -20.52 -28.59
C LEU A 885 -14.34 -20.31 -27.46
N THR A 886 -13.08 -20.04 -27.78
CA THR A 886 -12.06 -19.68 -26.80
C THR A 886 -12.47 -18.41 -26.05
N MET A 887 -12.93 -17.38 -26.78
CA MET A 887 -13.42 -16.13 -26.18
C MET A 887 -14.72 -16.32 -25.38
N ALA A 888 -15.66 -17.13 -25.86
CA ALA A 888 -16.88 -17.51 -25.16
C ALA A 888 -16.57 -18.30 -23.86
N THR A 889 -15.54 -19.14 -23.89
CA THR A 889 -15.05 -19.89 -22.73
C THR A 889 -14.44 -18.95 -21.70
N LEU A 890 -13.68 -17.93 -22.12
CA LEU A 890 -13.22 -16.88 -21.22
C LEU A 890 -14.39 -16.07 -20.62
N CYS A 891 -15.43 -15.76 -21.40
CA CYS A 891 -16.65 -15.12 -20.89
C CYS A 891 -17.35 -15.96 -19.82
N GLU A 892 -17.49 -17.27 -20.01
CA GLU A 892 -18.07 -18.17 -19.00
C GLU A 892 -17.13 -18.36 -17.79
N VAL A 893 -15.80 -18.36 -17.96
CA VAL A 893 -14.85 -18.32 -16.82
C VAL A 893 -15.08 -17.07 -15.98
N TYR A 894 -15.17 -15.88 -16.59
CA TYR A 894 -15.45 -14.63 -15.87
C TYR A 894 -16.81 -14.67 -15.13
N ARG A 895 -17.88 -15.13 -15.79
CA ARG A 895 -19.21 -15.25 -15.21
C ARG A 895 -19.23 -16.24 -14.04
N TYR A 896 -18.80 -17.48 -14.30
CA TYR A 896 -18.90 -18.60 -13.36
C TYR A 896 -18.08 -18.34 -12.09
N SER A 897 -16.79 -18.00 -12.27
CA SER A 897 -15.88 -17.75 -11.15
C SER A 897 -16.23 -16.48 -10.39
N SER A 898 -16.68 -15.43 -11.09
CA SER A 898 -17.00 -14.12 -10.49
C SER A 898 -15.89 -13.62 -9.55
N ILE A 899 -14.61 -13.63 -10.02
CA ILE A 899 -13.44 -13.45 -9.14
C ILE A 899 -13.50 -12.21 -8.26
N SER A 900 -14.11 -11.11 -8.71
CA SER A 900 -14.57 -10.02 -7.85
C SER A 900 -16.09 -10.16 -7.68
N PRO A 901 -16.58 -10.79 -6.60
CA PRO A 901 -18.00 -11.12 -6.45
C PRO A 901 -18.83 -9.91 -6.04
N LEU A 902 -18.17 -8.89 -5.50
CA LEU A 902 -18.74 -7.68 -4.95
C LEU A 902 -17.81 -6.53 -5.37
N ALA A 903 -18.36 -5.42 -5.86
CA ALA A 903 -17.56 -4.24 -6.12
C ALA A 903 -16.94 -3.70 -4.81
N ILE A 904 -15.74 -3.12 -4.88
CA ILE A 904 -15.17 -2.30 -3.79
C ILE A 904 -16.24 -1.26 -3.40
N VAL A 905 -16.53 -1.11 -2.11
CA VAL A 905 -17.70 -0.34 -1.62
C VAL A 905 -17.73 1.08 -2.20
N HIS A 906 -18.87 1.45 -2.77
CA HIS A 906 -19.14 2.76 -3.37
C HIS A 906 -19.81 3.70 -2.36
N LYS A 907 -19.99 4.96 -2.73
CA LYS A 907 -20.71 5.98 -1.96
C LYS A 907 -21.58 6.82 -2.89
N ALA A 908 -22.78 7.17 -2.46
CA ALA A 908 -23.59 8.20 -3.10
C ALA A 908 -22.87 9.56 -3.03
N THR A 909 -22.70 10.22 -4.18
CA THR A 909 -22.02 11.53 -4.32
C THR A 909 -22.97 12.72 -4.26
N LYS A 910 -24.28 12.45 -4.20
CA LYS A 910 -25.39 13.36 -3.88
C LYS A 910 -26.64 12.52 -3.62
N ASP A 911 -27.71 13.15 -3.15
CA ASP A 911 -29.05 12.54 -3.12
C ASP A 911 -29.48 12.08 -4.53
N CYS A 912 -30.02 10.86 -4.62
CA CYS A 912 -30.47 10.27 -5.87
C CYS A 912 -31.55 9.19 -5.66
N GLN A 913 -32.27 8.83 -6.72
CA GLN A 913 -33.17 7.68 -6.72
C GLN A 913 -32.54 6.47 -7.40
N LEU A 914 -32.81 5.28 -6.87
CA LEU A 914 -32.44 3.99 -7.46
C LEU A 914 -33.59 2.99 -7.30
N CYS A 915 -34.09 2.48 -8.43
CA CYS A 915 -35.19 1.49 -8.49
C CYS A 915 -36.45 1.87 -7.68
N GLY A 916 -36.75 3.17 -7.58
CA GLY A 916 -37.90 3.71 -6.83
C GLY A 916 -37.60 4.14 -5.39
N TYR A 917 -36.42 3.82 -4.86
CA TYR A 917 -35.99 4.22 -3.51
C TYR A 917 -35.15 5.50 -3.52
N GLU A 918 -35.26 6.31 -2.48
CA GLU A 918 -34.41 7.48 -2.24
C GLU A 918 -33.14 7.07 -1.48
N ILE A 919 -31.99 7.41 -2.05
CA ILE A 919 -30.64 7.12 -1.52
C ILE A 919 -29.95 8.46 -1.24
N ALA A 920 -29.72 8.75 0.04
CA ALA A 920 -29.13 10.01 0.48
C ALA A 920 -27.61 10.09 0.17
N GLU A 921 -27.08 11.30 0.01
CA GLU A 921 -25.66 11.57 -0.11
C GLU A 921 -24.85 10.91 1.02
N GLY A 922 -23.63 10.46 0.71
CA GLY A 922 -22.74 9.87 1.70
C GLY A 922 -23.07 8.42 2.04
N THR A 923 -24.25 7.91 1.65
CA THR A 923 -24.67 6.51 1.87
C THR A 923 -23.69 5.54 1.19
N PRO A 924 -23.09 4.59 1.93
CA PRO A 924 -22.32 3.49 1.35
C PRO A 924 -23.21 2.54 0.52
N VAL A 925 -22.71 2.14 -0.66
CA VAL A 925 -23.42 1.25 -1.60
C VAL A 925 -22.52 0.09 -2.03
N LEU A 926 -23.06 -1.13 -2.04
CA LEU A 926 -22.36 -2.36 -2.42
C LEU A 926 -23.05 -3.02 -3.62
N PHE A 927 -22.35 -3.09 -4.75
CA PHE A 927 -22.86 -3.77 -5.96
C PHE A 927 -22.46 -5.24 -5.97
N ASN A 928 -23.45 -6.14 -5.94
CA ASN A 928 -23.27 -7.58 -5.87
C ASN A 928 -23.09 -8.19 -7.27
N LEU A 929 -21.89 -8.06 -7.84
CA LEU A 929 -21.56 -8.54 -9.19
C LEU A 929 -21.81 -10.06 -9.37
N TYR A 930 -21.65 -10.84 -8.30
CA TYR A 930 -21.96 -12.27 -8.25
C TYR A 930 -23.45 -12.56 -8.53
N SER A 931 -24.37 -11.70 -8.09
CA SER A 931 -25.80 -11.80 -8.41
C SER A 931 -26.09 -11.53 -9.88
N ALA A 932 -25.45 -10.51 -10.48
CA ALA A 932 -25.61 -10.19 -11.90
C ALA A 932 -25.12 -11.33 -12.81
N HIS A 933 -23.99 -11.94 -12.48
CA HIS A 933 -23.46 -13.11 -13.20
C HIS A 933 -24.30 -14.40 -13.01
N ARG A 934 -25.31 -14.38 -12.13
CA ARG A 934 -26.27 -15.48 -11.88
C ARG A 934 -27.72 -15.01 -12.00
N ASP A 935 -27.96 -13.91 -12.70
CA ASP A 935 -29.29 -13.36 -12.92
C ASP A 935 -30.06 -14.26 -13.91
N ARG A 936 -31.06 -14.98 -13.39
CA ARG A 936 -31.89 -15.92 -14.16
C ARG A 936 -32.80 -15.24 -15.18
N THR A 937 -32.90 -13.90 -15.17
CA THR A 937 -33.58 -13.14 -16.22
C THR A 937 -32.69 -12.89 -17.45
N VAL A 938 -31.40 -13.23 -17.36
CA VAL A 938 -30.37 -12.91 -18.36
C VAL A 938 -29.58 -14.16 -18.79
N PHE A 939 -29.28 -15.06 -17.86
CA PHE A 939 -28.54 -16.29 -18.11
C PHE A 939 -29.40 -17.50 -17.70
N ASP A 940 -29.53 -18.48 -18.59
CA ASP A 940 -30.06 -19.80 -18.25
C ASP A 940 -29.04 -20.58 -17.38
N ARG A 941 -29.49 -21.70 -16.77
CA ARG A 941 -28.64 -22.72 -16.12
C ARG A 941 -27.40 -22.15 -15.38
N VAL A 942 -27.64 -21.16 -14.50
CA VAL A 942 -26.59 -20.24 -14.03
C VAL A 942 -25.48 -20.89 -13.20
N ASP A 943 -25.70 -22.08 -12.66
CA ASP A 943 -24.73 -22.82 -11.85
C ASP A 943 -24.02 -23.93 -12.64
N GLU A 944 -24.34 -24.10 -13.93
CA GLU A 944 -23.56 -24.87 -14.90
C GLU A 944 -22.46 -24.01 -15.55
N PHE A 945 -21.41 -24.67 -16.05
CA PHE A 945 -20.37 -24.04 -16.87
C PHE A 945 -20.60 -24.40 -18.34
N ASP A 946 -21.10 -23.44 -19.10
CA ASP A 946 -21.47 -23.59 -20.51
C ASP A 946 -21.00 -22.37 -21.34
N PRO A 947 -19.79 -22.43 -21.92
CA PRO A 947 -19.31 -21.49 -22.93
C PRO A 947 -20.26 -21.29 -24.12
N GLY A 948 -21.05 -22.29 -24.50
CA GLY A 948 -22.01 -22.20 -25.60
C GLY A 948 -23.08 -21.13 -25.37
N ARG A 949 -23.33 -20.74 -24.12
CA ARG A 949 -24.21 -19.62 -23.73
C ARG A 949 -23.85 -18.31 -24.42
N PHE A 950 -22.56 -18.06 -24.67
CA PHE A 950 -22.03 -16.86 -25.33
C PHE A 950 -21.85 -17.02 -26.84
N LEU A 951 -22.35 -18.08 -27.45
CA LEU A 951 -22.33 -18.26 -28.91
C LEU A 951 -23.71 -18.00 -29.53
N HIS A 952 -23.71 -17.61 -30.79
CA HIS A 952 -24.84 -17.70 -31.71
C HIS A 952 -24.91 -19.12 -32.32
N GLU A 953 -26.01 -19.44 -33.01
CA GLU A 953 -26.22 -20.77 -33.62
C GLU A 953 -25.22 -21.11 -34.73
N ASP A 954 -24.60 -20.09 -35.34
CA ASP A 954 -23.52 -20.22 -36.32
C ASP A 954 -22.12 -20.45 -35.69
N GLY A 955 -22.03 -20.47 -34.36
CA GLY A 955 -20.78 -20.60 -33.60
C GLY A 955 -19.98 -19.31 -33.42
N SER A 956 -20.48 -18.16 -33.89
CA SER A 956 -19.86 -16.85 -33.63
C SER A 956 -20.10 -16.37 -32.19
N LEU A 957 -19.23 -15.50 -31.67
CA LEU A 957 -19.33 -14.95 -30.32
C LEU A 957 -20.44 -13.89 -30.25
N ASP A 958 -21.42 -14.09 -29.36
CA ASP A 958 -22.52 -13.16 -29.10
C ASP A 958 -22.01 -11.91 -28.35
N PRO A 959 -21.89 -10.75 -29.02
CA PRO A 959 -21.33 -9.56 -28.39
C PRO A 959 -22.31 -9.00 -27.34
N THR A 960 -23.62 -9.21 -27.53
CA THR A 960 -24.65 -8.67 -26.63
C THR A 960 -24.59 -9.34 -25.27
N LYS A 961 -24.40 -10.67 -25.23
CA LYS A 961 -24.17 -11.41 -23.99
C LYS A 961 -22.77 -11.18 -23.42
N ALA A 962 -21.74 -11.08 -24.28
CA ALA A 962 -20.37 -10.79 -23.83
C ALA A 962 -20.25 -9.41 -23.15
N ASP A 963 -21.06 -8.42 -23.56
CA ASP A 963 -21.16 -7.11 -22.89
C ASP A 963 -22.05 -7.12 -21.63
N LEU A 964 -22.77 -8.21 -21.33
CA LEU A 964 -23.56 -8.34 -20.10
C LEU A 964 -22.71 -8.77 -18.90
N ILE A 965 -21.63 -9.55 -19.08
CA ILE A 965 -20.72 -9.86 -17.96
C ILE A 965 -19.95 -8.61 -17.49
N MET A 966 -19.73 -8.48 -16.18
CA MET A 966 -19.13 -7.30 -15.54
C MET A 966 -17.89 -7.62 -14.66
N PRO A 967 -16.95 -8.50 -15.08
CA PRO A 967 -15.77 -8.85 -14.26
C PRO A 967 -14.86 -7.66 -13.93
N TYR A 968 -14.92 -6.59 -14.72
CA TYR A 968 -14.15 -5.35 -14.55
C TYR A 968 -14.99 -4.19 -13.97
N SER A 969 -16.21 -4.47 -13.50
CA SER A 969 -17.24 -3.48 -13.13
C SER A 969 -17.62 -2.52 -14.27
N LEU A 970 -18.39 -1.48 -13.98
CA LEU A 970 -18.89 -0.49 -14.94
C LEU A 970 -18.65 0.95 -14.48
N GLY A 971 -18.93 1.91 -15.37
CA GLY A 971 -18.94 3.34 -15.07
C GLY A 971 -17.57 3.95 -14.79
N ARG A 972 -17.58 5.08 -14.07
CA ARG A 972 -16.37 5.86 -13.73
C ARG A 972 -15.34 5.08 -12.90
N ARG A 973 -15.76 4.03 -12.19
CA ARG A 973 -14.93 3.16 -11.35
C ARG A 973 -14.59 1.79 -12.00
N ARG A 974 -14.93 1.59 -13.28
CA ARG A 974 -14.49 0.43 -14.10
C ARG A 974 -12.95 0.26 -14.01
N CYS A 975 -12.46 -0.97 -14.14
CA CYS A 975 -11.04 -1.30 -13.95
C CYS A 975 -10.07 -0.40 -14.75
N GLY A 976 -8.86 -0.18 -14.22
CA GLY A 976 -7.78 0.52 -14.92
C GLY A 976 -7.05 -0.35 -15.94
N GLY A 977 -6.74 -1.60 -15.56
CA GLY A 977 -5.95 -2.54 -16.36
C GLY A 977 -6.76 -3.50 -17.23
N GLU A 978 -8.05 -3.26 -17.51
CA GLU A 978 -8.90 -4.22 -18.24
C GLU A 978 -8.32 -4.64 -19.61
N LEU A 979 -7.67 -3.72 -20.32
CA LEU A 979 -7.06 -4.02 -21.62
C LEU A 979 -5.89 -5.00 -21.50
N VAL A 980 -5.01 -4.79 -20.50
CA VAL A 980 -3.86 -5.67 -20.22
C VAL A 980 -4.32 -7.00 -19.62
N ALA A 981 -5.28 -6.99 -18.69
CA ALA A 981 -5.82 -8.20 -18.08
C ALA A 981 -6.52 -9.11 -19.11
N ARG A 982 -7.37 -8.55 -20.00
CA ARG A 982 -7.98 -9.33 -21.09
C ARG A 982 -6.92 -9.91 -22.04
N PHE A 983 -5.85 -9.16 -22.31
CA PHE A 983 -4.71 -9.60 -23.12
C PHE A 983 -3.97 -10.78 -22.47
N GLU A 984 -3.45 -10.62 -21.24
CA GLU A 984 -2.67 -11.67 -20.58
C GLU A 984 -3.49 -12.94 -20.35
N ILE A 985 -4.74 -12.80 -19.90
CA ILE A 985 -5.63 -13.95 -19.64
C ILE A 985 -5.86 -14.74 -20.93
N PHE A 986 -6.04 -14.09 -22.08
CA PHE A 986 -6.14 -14.77 -23.38
C PHE A 986 -4.85 -15.50 -23.76
N ILE A 987 -3.70 -14.82 -23.73
CA ILE A 987 -2.41 -15.37 -24.16
C ILE A 987 -2.03 -16.60 -23.32
N PHE A 988 -2.14 -16.50 -21.98
CA PHE A 988 -1.88 -17.64 -21.10
C PHE A 988 -2.89 -18.78 -21.28
N PHE A 989 -4.19 -18.48 -21.36
CA PHE A 989 -5.24 -19.50 -21.49
C PHE A 989 -5.13 -20.28 -22.80
N ALA A 990 -5.06 -19.57 -23.94
CA ALA A 990 -4.96 -20.20 -25.24
C ALA A 990 -3.67 -21.03 -25.36
N SER A 991 -2.52 -20.51 -24.91
CA SER A 991 -1.25 -21.27 -24.91
C SER A 991 -1.31 -22.54 -24.05
N LEU A 992 -1.94 -22.48 -22.88
CA LEU A 992 -2.12 -23.65 -22.00
C LEU A 992 -2.99 -24.73 -22.64
N ILE A 993 -4.08 -24.38 -23.32
CA ILE A 993 -4.97 -25.39 -23.94
C ILE A 993 -4.43 -25.90 -25.29
N GLN A 994 -3.70 -25.05 -26.03
CA GLN A 994 -2.99 -25.43 -27.25
C GLN A 994 -1.89 -26.46 -26.97
N ARG A 995 -1.14 -26.35 -25.86
CA ARG A 995 0.04 -27.19 -25.59
C ARG A 995 -0.19 -28.32 -24.58
N CYS A 996 -1.04 -28.11 -23.59
CA CYS A 996 -1.28 -29.08 -22.52
C CYS A 996 -2.68 -29.70 -22.56
N ILE A 997 -2.79 -30.92 -22.03
CA ILE A 997 -4.03 -31.50 -21.53
C ILE A 997 -4.03 -31.34 -20.01
N ILE A 998 -5.06 -30.70 -19.46
CA ILE A 998 -5.23 -30.46 -18.02
C ILE A 998 -6.25 -31.45 -17.49
N GLN A 999 -5.94 -32.20 -16.44
CA GLN A 999 -6.81 -33.24 -15.89
C GLN A 999 -7.06 -33.06 -14.39
N GLU A 1000 -8.28 -33.39 -13.97
CA GLU A 1000 -8.62 -33.57 -12.56
C GLU A 1000 -7.82 -34.76 -11.98
N ASP A 1001 -7.27 -34.59 -10.77
CA ASP A 1001 -6.66 -35.70 -10.03
C ASP A 1001 -7.76 -36.69 -9.59
N ALA A 1002 -7.68 -37.93 -10.10
CA ALA A 1002 -8.65 -38.99 -9.80
C ALA A 1002 -8.77 -39.31 -8.30
N LEU A 1003 -7.72 -39.06 -7.51
CA LEU A 1003 -7.72 -39.23 -6.05
C LEU A 1003 -8.25 -37.99 -5.31
N ASN A 1004 -8.10 -36.80 -5.89
CA ASN A 1004 -8.39 -35.51 -5.26
C ASN A 1004 -9.32 -34.66 -6.14
N LYS A 1005 -10.58 -35.08 -6.28
CA LYS A 1005 -11.58 -34.39 -7.09
C LYS A 1005 -11.75 -32.92 -6.69
N LEU A 1006 -11.81 -32.06 -7.68
CA LEU A 1006 -11.98 -30.61 -7.58
C LEU A 1006 -13.41 -30.27 -7.14
N ASP A 1007 -13.53 -29.49 -6.06
CA ASP A 1007 -14.79 -28.86 -5.65
C ASP A 1007 -14.75 -27.36 -5.96
N LEU A 1008 -15.55 -26.94 -6.94
CA LEU A 1008 -15.69 -25.54 -7.36
C LEU A 1008 -16.30 -24.65 -6.25
N ASN A 1009 -16.93 -25.23 -5.22
CA ASN A 1009 -17.44 -24.51 -4.05
C ASN A 1009 -16.37 -24.31 -2.97
N ASN A 1010 -15.19 -24.93 -3.07
CA ASN A 1010 -14.16 -24.90 -2.03
C ASN A 1010 -13.29 -23.63 -2.10
N TYR A 1011 -13.93 -22.45 -2.04
CA TYR A 1011 -13.30 -21.14 -2.14
C TYR A 1011 -13.38 -20.32 -0.84
N ILE A 1012 -12.49 -19.33 -0.71
CA ILE A 1012 -12.43 -18.32 0.35
C ILE A 1012 -12.90 -16.98 -0.24
N CYS A 1013 -13.85 -16.31 0.43
CA CYS A 1013 -14.24 -14.94 0.09
C CYS A 1013 -13.38 -13.92 0.86
N THR A 1014 -12.70 -13.06 0.12
CA THR A 1014 -11.89 -11.92 0.60
C THR A 1014 -12.44 -10.66 -0.08
N LEU A 1015 -11.61 -9.76 -0.62
CA LEU A 1015 -12.02 -8.88 -1.73
C LEU A 1015 -12.30 -9.65 -3.04
N ALA A 1016 -11.80 -10.88 -3.15
CA ALA A 1016 -11.97 -11.77 -4.30
C ALA A 1016 -12.43 -13.19 -3.89
N LEU A 1017 -12.81 -14.01 -4.86
CA LEU A 1017 -13.06 -15.45 -4.66
C LEU A 1017 -11.81 -16.26 -4.99
N HIS A 1018 -11.04 -16.63 -3.98
CA HIS A 1018 -9.86 -17.48 -4.14
C HIS A 1018 -10.25 -18.95 -4.00
N PRO A 1019 -9.95 -19.85 -4.97
CA PRO A 1019 -10.05 -21.27 -4.70
C PRO A 1019 -9.07 -21.63 -3.57
N LYS A 1020 -9.40 -22.62 -2.73
CA LYS A 1020 -8.39 -23.21 -1.84
C LYS A 1020 -7.34 -23.95 -2.69
N PRO A 1021 -6.12 -24.17 -2.14
CA PRO A 1021 -5.09 -24.96 -2.83
C PRO A 1021 -5.65 -26.26 -3.38
N PHE A 1022 -5.52 -26.44 -4.68
CA PHE A 1022 -6.01 -27.59 -5.44
C PHE A 1022 -4.88 -28.13 -6.31
N LYS A 1023 -5.02 -29.36 -6.80
CA LYS A 1023 -4.04 -29.95 -7.71
C LYS A 1023 -4.70 -30.42 -8.99
N VAL A 1024 -3.99 -30.28 -10.10
CA VAL A 1024 -4.35 -30.79 -11.43
C VAL A 1024 -3.13 -31.45 -12.05
N ILE A 1025 -3.36 -32.40 -12.96
CA ILE A 1025 -2.31 -33.05 -13.73
C ILE A 1025 -2.17 -32.31 -15.07
N PHE A 1026 -0.93 -31.95 -15.43
CA PHE A 1026 -0.61 -31.43 -16.76
C PHE A 1026 0.10 -32.51 -17.58
N LEU A 1027 -0.38 -32.75 -18.79
CA LEU A 1027 0.25 -33.58 -19.81
C LEU A 1027 0.59 -32.72 -21.02
N SER A 1028 1.75 -32.91 -21.64
CA SER A 1028 2.00 -32.37 -22.99
C SER A 1028 1.21 -33.18 -24.02
N ARG A 1029 0.83 -32.52 -25.11
CA ARG A 1029 0.17 -33.17 -26.26
C ARG A 1029 1.12 -33.91 -27.22
N THR A 1030 2.39 -33.51 -27.28
CA THR A 1030 3.39 -34.04 -28.23
C THR A 1030 4.63 -34.65 -27.57
N GLY A 1031 4.79 -34.48 -26.25
CA GLY A 1031 6.04 -34.71 -25.53
C GLY A 1031 6.87 -33.44 -25.36
N GLU A 1032 6.67 -32.43 -26.22
CA GLU A 1032 7.30 -31.12 -26.13
C GLU A 1032 6.46 -30.13 -25.32
N TRP A 1033 7.08 -29.08 -24.76
CA TRP A 1033 6.49 -28.20 -23.73
C TRP A 1033 6.89 -26.74 -23.97
#